data_AF-A0AAU9W0Q3-F1
#
_entry.id   AF-A0AAU9W0Q3-F1
#
_cell.length_a   1.000
_cell.length_b   1.000
_cell.length_c   1.000
_cell.angle_alpha   90.00
_cell.angle_beta   90.00
_cell.angle_gamma   90.00
#
_symmetry.space_group_name_H-M   'P 1'
#
loop_
_entity.id
_entity.type
_entity.pdbx_description
1 polymer ?
#
loop_
_entity_poly.entity_id
_entity_poly.type
_entity_poly.pdbx_seq_one_letter_code
_entity_poly.pdbx_strand_id
1 'polypeptide(L)'
;MEAPCRTIAVAALRVVSGGTIVLNGNGTDQQPFDCQKLLTLHYRGIPQITRNVTITSLNFTRAHIQCLTGFCFNRSDQDLRVTLTGITFFETPLRFIDCSEITLINCTHQNATEAVIINTTASSITNVTIRGSLFQNNSLCVKIQFLGGSDTDLKFSLDIKDTKFLNNGILDYFESFYRGALVLTSNISRTIDLSIVVEKVKIADSGGQFLAIDLPTASTSEKYGDVVLERNSFVISQRKSRSLYYSIVKKAKVTFHRLQCKDNDQVRCVTIFARKNATLLVRVHESTFNNNTAYQLGNGTLFAAIFRVVGSESHSGTVIISNTSFVKNNQTALSTTPNFDLALVNVTMSSSLNGLGIFSWDLYNKNNFHLNVTIEGCKFQNNTHDIYGLFNNTINIAFRVRNTLFDGKEVQRHVKTTYGIRLIMPRLERTNVSQAAIEIEDVTFKSRPSNSFAFFSKGNNTIKIRRCLFQEGFGLEIDEWTRTYYKHKVTDRTSQGALMFFFDTDEIENRGCVDNDVTNDTHRTWKYSSHVLLEDTTFQNNLGHMAGAVQIINSYVKFRRCKFINNFAASDTGQIYVGHGSAKVELNSCVFKRTKLGEEFQGIAFRYRRFLCSESGGPIKILNTSFHSDMGHRSERGSVIQITSGGYFEMDSSSTIQCAVGSQLYFSNFSHFIYDEGDDRHFCRVNLTTEILSCRMCSSKMYSLQRGFSKGLKVNKGFRCQNCPFGAHCSGPNNIVAKPNFWGYKITNVSNISSLKFVPCPWEYCHPQRKDLYHGNDYNSCHGFRSGILCGRCATGYSETLFSSECRQSHKCRWNYLWILMGLYTVLVYHLSIEEASAGSVFETSNSVVQNRSTVPFRDGGTFISAQS
;
A
#
# COMPACT_ATOMS: atom_id res chain seq x y z
N MET A 1 7.89 -70.77 -33.19
CA MET A 1 7.68 -69.40 -32.68
C MET A 1 7.86 -68.46 -33.85
N GLU A 2 6.77 -67.95 -34.40
CA GLU A 2 6.83 -66.96 -35.49
C GLU A 2 7.39 -65.65 -34.93
N ALA A 3 8.36 -65.04 -35.62
CA ALA A 3 8.89 -63.74 -35.26
C ALA A 3 7.74 -62.70 -35.29
N PRO A 4 7.59 -61.85 -34.26
CA PRO A 4 6.51 -60.88 -34.21
C PRO A 4 6.57 -59.95 -35.43
N CYS A 5 5.42 -59.77 -36.11
CA CYS A 5 5.31 -58.90 -37.27
C CYS A 5 5.72 -57.46 -36.89
N ARG A 6 6.69 -56.89 -37.61
CA ARG A 6 7.14 -55.50 -37.42
C ARG A 6 6.08 -54.46 -37.83
N THR A 7 5.02 -54.87 -38.52
CA THR A 7 4.03 -53.97 -39.12
C THR A 7 2.83 -53.75 -38.21
N ILE A 8 2.79 -52.59 -37.54
CA ILE A 8 1.65 -52.15 -36.70
C ILE A 8 0.33 -52.20 -37.49
N ALA A 9 0.36 -51.89 -38.79
CA ALA A 9 -0.82 -51.95 -39.66
C ALA A 9 -1.47 -53.35 -39.73
N VAL A 10 -0.68 -54.43 -39.69
CA VAL A 10 -1.21 -55.82 -39.69
C VAL A 10 -1.87 -56.12 -38.35
N ALA A 11 -1.24 -55.72 -37.25
CA ALA A 11 -1.81 -55.89 -35.92
C ALA A 11 -3.14 -55.12 -35.78
N ALA A 12 -3.21 -53.89 -36.28
CA ALA A 12 -4.41 -53.07 -36.28
C ALA A 12 -5.57 -53.69 -37.09
N LEU A 13 -5.28 -54.39 -38.20
CA LEU A 13 -6.31 -55.10 -38.98
C LEU A 13 -6.81 -56.37 -38.31
N ARG A 14 -5.91 -57.11 -37.63
CA ARG A 14 -6.21 -58.43 -37.07
C ARG A 14 -6.75 -58.38 -35.65
N VAL A 15 -6.60 -57.27 -34.94
CA VAL A 15 -7.06 -57.16 -33.55
C VAL A 15 -8.58 -57.28 -33.46
N VAL A 16 -9.04 -58.17 -32.59
CA VAL A 16 -10.45 -58.33 -32.21
C VAL A 16 -10.85 -57.22 -31.24
N SER A 17 -12.15 -56.90 -31.15
CA SER A 17 -12.63 -55.89 -30.19
C SER A 17 -12.30 -56.29 -28.75
N GLY A 18 -11.71 -55.37 -27.98
CA GLY A 18 -11.19 -55.61 -26.63
C GLY A 18 -9.79 -56.25 -26.62
N GLY A 19 -9.19 -56.51 -27.78
CA GLY A 19 -7.88 -57.11 -27.92
C GLY A 19 -6.72 -56.17 -27.55
N THR A 20 -5.54 -56.76 -27.36
CA THR A 20 -4.31 -56.04 -27.02
C THR A 20 -3.24 -56.22 -28.11
N ILE A 21 -2.66 -55.12 -28.57
CA ILE A 21 -1.47 -55.09 -29.44
C ILE A 21 -0.26 -54.82 -28.55
N VAL A 22 0.68 -55.78 -28.53
CA VAL A 22 1.90 -55.67 -27.72
C VAL A 22 3.10 -55.39 -28.62
N LEU A 23 3.80 -54.29 -28.35
CA LEU A 23 4.95 -53.81 -29.13
C LEU A 23 6.26 -54.12 -28.40
N ASN A 24 7.15 -54.88 -29.04
CA ASN A 24 8.50 -55.11 -28.53
C ASN A 24 9.35 -53.85 -28.74
N GLY A 25 9.77 -53.18 -27.67
CA GLY A 25 10.51 -51.92 -27.75
C GLY A 25 12.01 -52.07 -27.95
N ASN A 26 12.56 -53.29 -27.94
CA ASN A 26 14.00 -53.50 -28.04
C ASN A 26 14.58 -52.98 -29.36
N GLY A 27 15.57 -52.08 -29.28
CA GLY A 27 16.22 -51.45 -30.45
C GLY A 27 15.35 -50.44 -31.23
N THR A 28 14.13 -50.15 -30.77
CA THR A 28 13.21 -49.25 -31.48
C THR A 28 13.57 -47.78 -31.31
N ASP A 29 14.37 -47.43 -30.31
CA ASP A 29 14.96 -46.10 -30.12
C ASP A 29 15.87 -45.69 -31.28
N GLN A 30 16.57 -46.66 -31.89
CA GLN A 30 17.39 -46.45 -33.09
C GLN A 30 16.61 -46.69 -34.38
N GLN A 31 15.70 -47.66 -34.38
CA GLN A 31 14.89 -48.01 -35.54
C GLN A 31 13.40 -48.12 -35.19
N PRO A 32 12.69 -46.99 -35.08
CA PRO A 32 11.29 -46.94 -34.66
C PRO A 32 10.38 -47.81 -35.52
N PHE A 33 9.23 -48.19 -34.96
CA PHE A 33 8.13 -48.71 -35.76
C PHE A 33 7.63 -47.61 -36.70
N ASP A 34 7.53 -47.93 -37.99
CA ASP A 34 7.02 -47.00 -38.99
C ASP A 34 5.62 -47.40 -39.49
N CYS A 35 5.11 -46.58 -40.41
CA CYS A 35 3.83 -46.77 -41.07
C CYS A 35 3.98 -47.35 -42.49
N GLN A 36 4.97 -48.23 -42.71
CA GLN A 36 5.25 -48.81 -44.02
C GLN A 36 4.02 -49.47 -44.67
N LYS A 37 3.97 -49.34 -45.99
CA LYS A 37 2.87 -49.71 -46.87
C LYS A 37 2.73 -51.24 -46.90
N LEU A 38 1.52 -51.76 -46.67
CA LEU A 38 1.23 -53.15 -46.99
C LEU A 38 1.11 -53.29 -48.52
N LEU A 39 2.10 -53.93 -49.15
CA LEU A 39 2.12 -54.19 -50.60
C LEU A 39 0.87 -54.94 -51.10
N THR A 40 0.18 -55.68 -50.22
CA THR A 40 -0.96 -56.54 -50.54
C THR A 40 -2.33 -55.88 -50.44
N LEU A 41 -2.47 -54.67 -49.84
CA LEU A 41 -3.79 -54.13 -49.47
C LEU A 41 -4.07 -52.67 -49.92
N HIS A 42 -3.26 -52.06 -50.80
CA HIS A 42 -3.48 -50.69 -51.34
C HIS A 42 -3.62 -49.54 -50.31
N TYR A 43 -3.50 -49.78 -48.99
CA TYR A 43 -3.52 -48.73 -47.98
C TYR A 43 -2.14 -48.05 -47.82
N ARG A 44 -2.12 -46.72 -47.73
CA ARG A 44 -0.97 -45.95 -47.22
C ARG A 44 -1.19 -45.67 -45.73
N GLY A 45 -0.27 -46.11 -44.87
CA GLY A 45 -0.32 -45.87 -43.42
C GLY A 45 -1.09 -46.93 -42.62
N ILE A 46 -1.37 -46.62 -41.34
CA ILE A 46 -2.16 -47.48 -40.45
C ILE A 46 -3.65 -47.29 -40.78
N PRO A 47 -4.42 -48.38 -41.00
CA PRO A 47 -5.85 -48.29 -41.26
C PRO A 47 -6.61 -47.73 -40.05
N GLN A 48 -7.78 -47.14 -40.29
CA GLN A 48 -8.63 -46.63 -39.21
C GLN A 48 -9.05 -47.77 -38.26
N ILE A 49 -8.91 -47.56 -36.96
CA ILE A 49 -9.26 -48.52 -35.92
C ILE A 49 -10.64 -48.14 -35.37
N THR A 50 -11.62 -49.03 -35.56
CA THR A 50 -13.03 -48.80 -35.18
C THR A 50 -13.50 -49.69 -34.03
N ARG A 51 -12.57 -50.39 -33.36
CA ARG A 51 -12.85 -51.38 -32.31
C ARG A 51 -12.08 -51.06 -31.04
N ASN A 52 -12.60 -51.53 -29.90
CA ASN A 52 -11.92 -51.38 -28.61
C ASN A 52 -10.53 -52.00 -28.66
N VAL A 53 -9.50 -51.27 -28.24
CA VAL A 53 -8.12 -51.74 -28.35
C VAL A 53 -7.24 -51.20 -27.23
N THR A 54 -6.34 -52.06 -26.76
CA THR A 54 -5.19 -51.66 -25.94
C THR A 54 -3.91 -51.80 -26.75
N ILE A 55 -3.06 -50.78 -26.79
CA ILE A 55 -1.71 -50.86 -27.36
C ILE A 55 -0.70 -50.60 -26.26
N THR A 56 0.23 -51.53 -26.06
CA THR A 56 1.17 -51.48 -24.94
C THR A 56 2.56 -51.96 -25.36
N SER A 57 3.58 -51.58 -24.61
CA SER A 57 4.94 -52.08 -24.83
C SER A 57 5.23 -53.36 -24.02
N LEU A 58 6.04 -54.27 -24.58
CA LEU A 58 6.40 -55.55 -24.00
C LEU A 58 7.42 -55.41 -22.85
N ASN A 59 7.17 -56.05 -21.70
CA ASN A 59 8.16 -56.37 -20.66
C ASN A 59 9.18 -55.25 -20.33
N PHE A 60 8.72 -54.12 -19.79
CA PHE A 60 9.53 -52.96 -19.40
C PHE A 60 10.38 -52.30 -20.51
N THR A 61 10.36 -52.83 -21.75
CA THR A 61 10.92 -52.12 -22.91
C THR A 61 9.97 -50.99 -23.30
N ARG A 62 10.52 -49.90 -23.86
CA ARG A 62 9.73 -48.76 -24.34
C ARG A 62 9.73 -48.77 -25.87
N ALA A 63 8.56 -48.99 -26.46
CA ALA A 63 8.38 -48.96 -27.91
C ALA A 63 8.41 -47.54 -28.45
N HIS A 64 9.18 -47.32 -29.50
CA HIS A 64 9.25 -46.04 -30.22
C HIS A 64 8.58 -46.18 -31.59
N ILE A 65 7.73 -45.21 -31.92
CA ILE A 65 6.96 -45.17 -33.16
C ILE A 65 7.24 -43.84 -33.87
N GLN A 66 7.55 -43.91 -35.17
CA GLN A 66 7.65 -42.76 -36.06
C GLN A 66 6.75 -42.96 -37.29
N CYS A 67 5.59 -42.33 -37.27
CA CYS A 67 4.56 -42.46 -38.28
C CYS A 67 3.92 -41.11 -38.60
N LEU A 68 4.36 -40.50 -39.69
CA LEU A 68 3.88 -39.17 -40.12
C LEU A 68 2.37 -39.14 -40.44
N THR A 69 1.80 -40.26 -40.88
CA THR A 69 0.34 -40.38 -41.13
C THR A 69 -0.48 -40.51 -39.84
N GLY A 70 0.16 -40.90 -38.73
CA GLY A 70 -0.48 -41.07 -37.44
C GLY A 70 -1.37 -42.32 -37.29
N PHE A 71 -2.08 -42.34 -36.17
CA PHE A 71 -3.19 -43.26 -35.89
C PHE A 71 -4.52 -42.54 -36.01
N CYS A 72 -5.55 -43.23 -36.49
CA CYS A 72 -6.92 -42.73 -36.51
C CYS A 72 -7.85 -43.77 -35.87
N PHE A 73 -8.45 -43.40 -34.74
CA PHE A 73 -9.47 -44.15 -34.03
C PHE A 73 -10.82 -43.49 -34.30
N ASN A 74 -11.75 -44.22 -34.91
CA ASN A 74 -13.02 -43.65 -35.36
C ASN A 74 -14.19 -44.52 -34.93
N ARG A 75 -15.16 -43.96 -34.20
CA ARG A 75 -16.35 -44.70 -33.80
C ARG A 75 -17.22 -45.00 -35.03
N SER A 76 -17.62 -46.25 -35.20
CA SER A 76 -18.71 -46.63 -36.12
C SER A 76 -20.05 -46.66 -35.36
N ASP A 77 -20.43 -47.81 -34.79
CA ASP A 77 -21.76 -48.04 -34.20
C ASP A 77 -21.74 -48.41 -32.69
N GLN A 78 -20.59 -48.84 -32.16
CA GLN A 78 -20.43 -49.24 -30.75
C GLN A 78 -19.54 -48.26 -29.97
N ASP A 79 -19.62 -48.28 -28.64
CA ASP A 79 -18.68 -47.56 -27.78
C ASP A 79 -17.23 -47.92 -28.11
N LEU A 80 -16.42 -46.91 -28.44
CA LEU A 80 -15.01 -47.07 -28.77
C LEU A 80 -14.12 -46.63 -27.60
N ARG A 81 -13.37 -47.57 -27.03
CA ARG A 81 -12.43 -47.38 -25.92
C ARG A 81 -11.01 -47.69 -26.38
N VAL A 82 -10.10 -46.74 -26.18
CA VAL A 82 -8.71 -46.85 -26.61
C VAL A 82 -7.77 -46.61 -25.45
N THR A 83 -6.87 -47.55 -25.20
CA THR A 83 -5.85 -47.46 -24.15
C THR A 83 -4.45 -47.60 -24.75
N LEU A 84 -3.60 -46.59 -24.59
CA LEU A 84 -2.21 -46.58 -25.04
C LEU A 84 -1.28 -46.46 -23.83
N THR A 85 -0.31 -47.36 -23.71
CA THR A 85 0.54 -47.43 -22.50
C THR A 85 2.01 -47.67 -22.80
N GLY A 86 2.90 -46.85 -22.22
CA GLY A 86 4.35 -47.08 -22.25
C GLY A 86 5.02 -46.88 -23.61
N ILE A 87 4.45 -46.04 -24.49
CA ILE A 87 4.90 -45.85 -25.88
C ILE A 87 5.46 -44.44 -26.09
N THR A 88 6.53 -44.33 -26.88
CA THR A 88 7.08 -43.06 -27.38
C THR A 88 6.64 -42.83 -28.81
N PHE A 89 5.95 -41.73 -29.06
CA PHE A 89 5.49 -41.26 -30.36
C PHE A 89 6.36 -40.09 -30.81
N PHE A 90 7.09 -40.26 -31.91
CA PHE A 90 7.90 -39.24 -32.55
C PHE A 90 7.24 -38.79 -33.85
N GLU A 91 6.96 -37.49 -33.99
CA GLU A 91 6.30 -36.91 -35.18
C GLU A 91 5.00 -37.65 -35.59
N THR A 92 4.35 -38.30 -34.62
CA THR A 92 3.23 -39.23 -34.86
C THR A 92 1.95 -38.67 -34.25
N PRO A 93 1.01 -38.16 -35.06
CA PRO A 93 -0.26 -37.65 -34.56
C PRO A 93 -1.21 -38.79 -34.18
N LEU A 94 -1.96 -38.63 -33.09
CA LEU A 94 -3.04 -39.52 -32.69
C LEU A 94 -4.38 -38.80 -32.87
N ARG A 95 -5.26 -39.34 -33.71
CA ARG A 95 -6.59 -38.78 -33.95
C ARG A 95 -7.67 -39.71 -33.39
N PHE A 96 -8.55 -39.15 -32.57
CA PHE A 96 -9.69 -39.82 -31.97
C PHE A 96 -10.97 -39.12 -32.44
N ILE A 97 -11.92 -39.88 -32.97
CA ILE A 97 -13.21 -39.37 -33.47
C ILE A 97 -14.30 -40.14 -32.74
N ASP A 98 -15.09 -39.42 -31.94
CA ASP A 98 -16.24 -39.93 -31.19
C ASP A 98 -15.93 -41.12 -30.27
N CYS A 99 -14.71 -41.22 -29.74
CA CYS A 99 -14.34 -42.25 -28.77
C CYS A 99 -15.02 -41.99 -27.42
N SER A 100 -15.57 -43.03 -26.80
CA SER A 100 -16.23 -42.94 -25.49
C SER A 100 -15.19 -42.85 -24.34
N GLU A 101 -14.03 -43.51 -24.50
CA GLU A 101 -12.95 -43.50 -23.51
C GLU A 101 -11.56 -43.50 -24.17
N ILE A 102 -10.70 -42.56 -23.79
CA ILE A 102 -9.33 -42.42 -24.28
C ILE A 102 -8.38 -42.39 -23.09
N THR A 103 -7.46 -43.34 -23.02
CA THR A 103 -6.53 -43.49 -21.89
C THR A 103 -5.09 -43.54 -22.37
N LEU A 104 -4.28 -42.55 -21.98
CA LEU A 104 -2.86 -42.42 -22.32
C LEU A 104 -2.01 -42.50 -21.04
N ILE A 105 -1.30 -43.61 -20.82
CA ILE A 105 -0.54 -43.85 -19.58
C ILE A 105 0.95 -44.00 -19.89
N ASN A 106 1.79 -43.18 -19.26
CA ASN A 106 3.25 -43.23 -19.39
C ASN A 106 3.73 -43.16 -20.85
N CYS A 107 3.01 -42.37 -21.65
CA CYS A 107 3.32 -42.14 -23.05
C CYS A 107 4.21 -40.90 -23.21
N THR A 108 5.06 -40.91 -24.22
CA THR A 108 5.88 -39.75 -24.60
C THR A 108 5.47 -39.29 -26.00
N HIS A 109 5.18 -38.00 -26.17
CA HIS A 109 4.82 -37.39 -27.46
C HIS A 109 5.83 -36.29 -27.79
N GLN A 110 6.54 -36.44 -28.90
CA GLN A 110 7.64 -35.57 -29.27
C GLN A 110 7.58 -35.08 -30.72
N ASN A 111 7.96 -33.82 -30.92
CA ASN A 111 8.16 -33.19 -32.22
C ASN A 111 6.95 -33.25 -33.17
N ALA A 112 5.73 -33.38 -32.64
CA ALA A 112 4.52 -33.35 -33.46
C ALA A 112 3.97 -31.94 -33.62
N THR A 113 3.39 -31.63 -34.78
CA THR A 113 2.63 -30.38 -34.97
C THR A 113 1.38 -30.37 -34.09
N GLU A 114 0.61 -31.45 -34.12
CA GLU A 114 -0.52 -31.70 -33.21
C GLU A 114 -0.39 -33.16 -32.72
N ALA A 115 -0.01 -33.37 -31.46
CA ALA A 115 0.29 -34.72 -30.97
C ALA A 115 -0.96 -35.58 -30.74
N VAL A 116 -2.00 -35.01 -30.12
CA VAL A 116 -3.28 -35.68 -29.84
C VAL A 116 -4.43 -34.79 -30.28
N ILE A 117 -5.30 -35.32 -31.13
CA ILE A 117 -6.45 -34.63 -31.70
C ILE A 117 -7.71 -35.42 -31.36
N ILE A 118 -8.65 -34.80 -30.64
CA ILE A 118 -9.90 -35.42 -30.20
C ILE A 118 -11.06 -34.63 -30.79
N ASN A 119 -11.87 -35.28 -31.61
CA ASN A 119 -13.06 -34.71 -32.22
C ASN A 119 -14.29 -35.40 -31.64
N THR A 120 -15.23 -34.61 -31.12
CA THR A 120 -16.49 -35.12 -30.56
C THR A 120 -17.68 -34.46 -31.26
N THR A 121 -18.45 -35.25 -31.99
CA THR A 121 -19.69 -34.89 -32.69
C THR A 121 -20.91 -35.48 -31.98
N ALA A 122 -20.82 -36.72 -31.50
CA ALA A 122 -21.93 -37.51 -30.96
C ALA A 122 -22.40 -37.09 -29.55
N SER A 123 -23.65 -37.42 -29.23
CA SER A 123 -24.34 -37.12 -27.96
C SER A 123 -23.98 -38.06 -26.79
N SER A 124 -22.76 -38.58 -26.73
CA SER A 124 -22.31 -39.52 -25.69
C SER A 124 -21.31 -38.90 -24.70
N ILE A 125 -21.21 -39.48 -23.51
CA ILE A 125 -20.17 -39.14 -22.52
C ILE A 125 -18.81 -39.54 -23.09
N THR A 126 -17.86 -38.61 -23.16
CA THR A 126 -16.47 -38.88 -23.54
C THR A 126 -15.55 -38.64 -22.34
N ASN A 127 -14.74 -39.64 -22.00
CA ASN A 127 -13.76 -39.56 -20.90
C ASN A 127 -12.33 -39.65 -21.45
N VAL A 128 -11.49 -38.68 -21.08
CA VAL A 128 -10.09 -38.62 -21.49
C VAL A 128 -9.21 -38.64 -20.25
N THR A 129 -8.30 -39.61 -20.16
CA THR A 129 -7.34 -39.76 -19.07
C THR A 129 -5.91 -39.72 -19.60
N ILE A 130 -5.09 -38.83 -19.05
CA ILE A 130 -3.65 -38.73 -19.37
C ILE A 130 -2.88 -38.82 -18.06
N ARG A 131 -2.03 -39.85 -17.91
CA ARG A 131 -1.32 -40.08 -16.65
C ARG A 131 0.15 -40.43 -16.83
N GLY A 132 1.03 -39.79 -16.08
CA GLY A 132 2.46 -40.11 -16.09
C GLY A 132 3.16 -39.82 -17.42
N SER A 133 2.55 -39.01 -18.29
CA SER A 133 2.98 -38.83 -19.68
C SER A 133 3.89 -37.61 -19.85
N LEU A 134 4.63 -37.56 -20.96
CA LEU A 134 5.52 -36.47 -21.33
C LEU A 134 5.16 -35.94 -22.72
N PHE A 135 4.90 -34.64 -22.82
CA PHE A 135 4.76 -33.94 -24.10
C PHE A 135 5.90 -32.94 -24.25
N GLN A 136 6.71 -33.10 -25.29
CA GLN A 136 7.90 -32.28 -25.47
C GLN A 136 8.10 -31.82 -26.92
N ASN A 137 8.50 -30.56 -27.10
CA ASN A 137 8.83 -29.99 -28.43
C ASN A 137 7.70 -30.09 -29.47
N ASN A 138 6.44 -30.18 -29.04
CA ASN A 138 5.29 -30.19 -29.94
C ASN A 138 4.81 -28.76 -30.19
N SER A 139 4.23 -28.46 -31.35
CA SER A 139 3.59 -27.15 -31.57
C SER A 139 2.29 -27.02 -30.76
N LEU A 140 1.49 -28.09 -30.71
CA LEU A 140 0.32 -28.25 -29.85
C LEU A 140 0.24 -29.70 -29.33
N CYS A 141 0.08 -29.88 -28.02
CA CYS A 141 0.10 -31.21 -27.42
C CYS A 141 -1.24 -31.93 -27.54
N VAL A 142 -2.33 -31.31 -27.07
CA VAL A 142 -3.67 -31.91 -27.10
C VAL A 142 -4.69 -30.88 -27.57
N LYS A 143 -5.41 -31.24 -28.63
CA LYS A 143 -6.48 -30.45 -29.22
C LYS A 143 -7.80 -31.19 -29.11
N ILE A 144 -8.79 -30.55 -28.49
CA ILE A 144 -10.13 -31.10 -28.31
C ILE A 144 -11.10 -30.17 -29.04
N GLN A 145 -11.84 -30.73 -29.99
CA GLN A 145 -12.80 -29.99 -30.82
C GLN A 145 -14.20 -30.58 -30.69
N PHE A 146 -15.14 -29.73 -30.28
CA PHE A 146 -16.55 -30.07 -30.26
C PHE A 146 -17.19 -29.63 -31.59
N LEU A 147 -17.64 -30.62 -32.37
CA LEU A 147 -18.16 -30.46 -33.73
C LEU A 147 -19.69 -30.71 -33.77
N GLY A 148 -20.35 -30.28 -34.85
CA GLY A 148 -21.82 -30.30 -35.03
C GLY A 148 -22.50 -31.67 -34.79
N GLY A 149 -23.73 -31.65 -34.27
CA GLY A 149 -24.55 -32.82 -33.91
C GLY A 149 -25.89 -32.42 -33.24
N SER A 150 -26.75 -33.39 -32.92
CA SER A 150 -28.15 -33.19 -32.44
C SER A 150 -28.30 -32.29 -31.18
N ASP A 151 -29.53 -31.83 -30.93
CA ASP A 151 -29.97 -30.88 -29.87
C ASP A 151 -29.78 -31.35 -28.41
N THR A 152 -28.99 -32.38 -28.13
CA THR A 152 -28.79 -32.92 -26.77
C THR A 152 -27.49 -32.39 -26.12
N ASP A 153 -27.53 -32.15 -24.80
CA ASP A 153 -26.39 -31.65 -24.02
C ASP A 153 -25.22 -32.64 -24.05
N LEU A 154 -24.00 -32.15 -24.28
CA LEU A 154 -22.79 -32.98 -24.34
C LEU A 154 -22.07 -33.00 -23.00
N LYS A 155 -21.64 -34.19 -22.56
CA LYS A 155 -20.84 -34.38 -21.34
C LYS A 155 -19.41 -34.82 -21.68
N PHE A 156 -18.43 -34.11 -21.14
CA PHE A 156 -17.01 -34.40 -21.37
C PHE A 156 -16.21 -34.35 -20.08
N SER A 157 -15.36 -35.34 -19.86
CA SER A 157 -14.46 -35.40 -18.70
C SER A 157 -13.00 -35.49 -19.15
N LEU A 158 -12.14 -34.67 -18.55
CA LEU A 158 -10.71 -34.65 -18.76
C LEU A 158 -9.97 -34.78 -17.42
N ASP A 159 -9.21 -35.85 -17.28
CA ASP A 159 -8.34 -36.11 -16.12
C ASP A 159 -6.87 -36.17 -16.56
N ILE A 160 -6.05 -35.27 -16.02
CA ILE A 160 -4.60 -35.21 -16.29
C ILE A 160 -3.84 -35.27 -14.99
N LYS A 161 -2.98 -36.27 -14.86
CA LYS A 161 -2.22 -36.49 -13.63
C LYS A 161 -0.76 -36.82 -13.88
N ASP A 162 0.13 -36.34 -13.02
CA ASP A 162 1.56 -36.67 -13.03
C ASP A 162 2.22 -36.45 -14.41
N THR A 163 1.80 -35.42 -15.16
CA THR A 163 2.15 -35.21 -16.58
C THR A 163 3.02 -33.95 -16.76
N LYS A 164 3.94 -33.98 -17.72
CA LYS A 164 4.85 -32.86 -18.02
C LYS A 164 4.70 -32.37 -19.45
N PHE A 165 4.66 -31.05 -19.63
CA PHE A 165 4.68 -30.35 -20.91
C PHE A 165 5.92 -29.46 -20.97
N LEU A 166 6.89 -29.80 -21.81
CA LEU A 166 8.20 -29.11 -21.87
C LEU A 166 8.48 -28.57 -23.28
N ASN A 167 8.95 -27.32 -23.40
CA ASN A 167 9.39 -26.75 -24.68
C ASN A 167 8.33 -26.80 -25.81
N ASN A 168 7.05 -26.78 -25.49
CA ASN A 168 6.00 -26.86 -26.50
C ASN A 168 5.63 -25.47 -27.04
N GLY A 169 5.23 -25.38 -28.31
CA GLY A 169 4.70 -24.17 -28.97
C GLY A 169 5.70 -23.03 -29.20
N ILE A 170 7.01 -23.33 -29.15
CA ILE A 170 8.09 -22.37 -29.47
C ILE A 170 8.26 -22.15 -30.98
N LEU A 171 8.04 -23.17 -31.82
CA LEU A 171 8.34 -23.12 -33.25
C LEU A 171 7.35 -22.23 -34.02
N ASP A 172 7.88 -21.30 -34.81
CA ASP A 172 7.15 -20.14 -35.38
C ASP A 172 6.72 -20.31 -36.85
N TYR A 173 6.62 -21.54 -37.35
CA TYR A 173 6.37 -21.77 -38.78
C TYR A 173 4.91 -21.59 -39.22
N PHE A 174 3.94 -21.41 -38.31
CA PHE A 174 2.52 -21.37 -38.67
C PHE A 174 1.74 -20.30 -37.90
N GLU A 175 0.95 -19.48 -38.61
CA GLU A 175 0.04 -18.46 -38.07
C GLU A 175 -1.12 -19.00 -37.19
N SER A 176 -1.02 -20.19 -36.58
CA SER A 176 -2.10 -20.76 -35.78
C SER A 176 -2.27 -20.03 -34.44
N PHE A 177 -3.53 -19.73 -34.09
CA PHE A 177 -3.94 -19.06 -32.85
C PHE A 177 -3.74 -19.91 -31.58
N TYR A 178 -3.53 -21.22 -31.75
CA TYR A 178 -3.58 -22.23 -30.69
C TYR A 178 -2.28 -23.04 -30.68
N ARG A 179 -1.42 -22.75 -29.70
CA ARG A 179 -0.12 -23.40 -29.47
C ARG A 179 0.06 -23.71 -27.98
N GLY A 180 0.91 -24.68 -27.66
CA GLY A 180 1.27 -25.03 -26.28
C GLY A 180 0.76 -26.40 -25.85
N ALA A 181 0.14 -26.49 -24.67
CA ALA A 181 -0.28 -27.76 -24.09
C ALA A 181 -1.71 -28.14 -24.50
N LEU A 182 -2.74 -27.49 -23.96
CA LEU A 182 -4.13 -27.92 -24.16
C LEU A 182 -5.04 -26.83 -24.73
N VAL A 183 -5.87 -27.22 -25.70
CA VAL A 183 -6.86 -26.34 -26.31
C VAL A 183 -8.19 -27.07 -26.49
N LEU A 184 -9.26 -26.48 -25.95
CA LEU A 184 -10.64 -26.91 -26.09
C LEU A 184 -11.40 -25.82 -26.85
N THR A 185 -11.98 -26.19 -28.01
CA THR A 185 -12.70 -25.26 -28.89
C THR A 185 -14.01 -25.86 -29.36
N SER A 186 -14.98 -24.99 -29.65
CA SER A 186 -16.31 -25.37 -30.12
C SER A 186 -16.71 -24.52 -31.32
N ASN A 187 -17.28 -25.15 -32.34
CA ASN A 187 -17.94 -24.48 -33.47
C ASN A 187 -19.47 -24.56 -33.37
N ILE A 188 -20.00 -24.90 -32.19
CA ILE A 188 -21.39 -25.27 -31.98
C ILE A 188 -22.05 -24.41 -30.89
N SER A 189 -23.36 -24.23 -31.00
CA SER A 189 -24.19 -23.46 -30.07
C SER A 189 -24.78 -24.28 -28.91
N ARG A 190 -24.58 -25.61 -28.87
CA ARG A 190 -25.12 -26.48 -27.81
C ARG A 190 -24.45 -26.26 -26.46
N THR A 191 -25.12 -26.65 -25.38
CA THR A 191 -24.54 -26.65 -24.03
C THR A 191 -23.55 -27.80 -23.89
N ILE A 192 -22.43 -27.53 -23.21
CA ILE A 192 -21.39 -28.52 -22.92
C ILE A 192 -21.17 -28.55 -21.41
N ASP A 193 -21.37 -29.70 -20.78
CA ASP A 193 -21.01 -29.96 -19.40
C ASP A 193 -19.59 -30.55 -19.35
N LEU A 194 -18.66 -29.78 -18.80
CA LEU A 194 -17.24 -30.09 -18.81
C LEU A 194 -16.71 -30.29 -17.39
N SER A 195 -16.11 -31.46 -17.14
CA SER A 195 -15.36 -31.74 -15.92
C SER A 195 -13.87 -31.81 -16.23
N ILE A 196 -13.06 -30.98 -15.55
CA ILE A 196 -11.60 -30.99 -15.71
C ILE A 196 -10.95 -31.22 -14.34
N VAL A 197 -10.06 -32.19 -14.29
CA VAL A 197 -9.17 -32.44 -13.15
C VAL A 197 -7.74 -32.46 -13.65
N VAL A 198 -6.89 -31.61 -13.06
CA VAL A 198 -5.46 -31.56 -13.37
C VAL A 198 -4.68 -31.62 -12.06
N GLU A 199 -3.84 -32.63 -11.88
CA GLU A 199 -3.10 -32.86 -10.64
C GLU A 199 -1.62 -33.15 -10.90
N LYS A 200 -0.71 -32.46 -10.19
CA LYS A 200 0.75 -32.68 -10.29
C LYS A 200 1.27 -32.53 -11.73
N VAL A 201 0.88 -31.44 -12.38
CA VAL A 201 1.27 -31.15 -13.76
C VAL A 201 2.26 -30.01 -13.82
N LYS A 202 3.29 -30.16 -14.65
CA LYS A 202 4.29 -29.11 -14.89
C LYS A 202 4.30 -28.69 -16.35
N ILE A 203 4.23 -27.38 -16.58
CA ILE A 203 4.40 -26.73 -17.87
C ILE A 203 5.58 -25.79 -17.76
N ALA A 204 6.63 -26.10 -18.50
CA ALA A 204 7.87 -25.33 -18.42
C ALA A 204 8.45 -25.02 -19.80
N ASP A 205 9.12 -23.87 -19.86
CA ASP A 205 9.92 -23.44 -20.99
C ASP A 205 9.10 -23.45 -22.30
N SER A 206 7.78 -23.24 -22.23
CA SER A 206 6.86 -23.40 -23.36
C SER A 206 6.38 -22.04 -23.91
N GLY A 207 6.15 -22.01 -25.22
CA GLY A 207 5.49 -20.93 -25.96
C GLY A 207 4.01 -21.24 -26.14
N GLY A 208 3.10 -20.47 -25.54
CA GLY A 208 1.66 -20.67 -25.71
C GLY A 208 0.88 -21.00 -24.43
N GLN A 209 -0.33 -21.51 -24.60
CA GLN A 209 -1.28 -21.71 -23.50
C GLN A 209 -0.99 -23.04 -22.79
N PHE A 210 -1.07 -23.06 -21.46
CA PHE A 210 -1.20 -24.31 -20.70
C PHE A 210 -2.57 -24.93 -21.01
N LEU A 211 -3.64 -24.15 -20.83
CA LEU A 211 -4.99 -24.59 -21.08
C LEU A 211 -5.83 -23.42 -21.58
N ALA A 212 -6.42 -23.60 -22.74
CA ALA A 212 -7.39 -22.68 -23.31
C ALA A 212 -8.75 -23.34 -23.47
N ILE A 213 -9.75 -22.78 -22.80
CA ILE A 213 -11.14 -23.19 -22.89
C ILE A 213 -11.89 -22.05 -23.58
N ASP A 214 -12.08 -22.15 -24.89
CA ASP A 214 -12.92 -21.21 -25.64
C ASP A 214 -14.25 -21.87 -25.96
N LEU A 215 -15.09 -21.99 -24.92
CA LEU A 215 -16.38 -22.68 -24.97
C LEU A 215 -17.50 -21.80 -24.37
N PRO A 216 -17.96 -20.76 -25.08
CA PRO A 216 -18.85 -19.74 -24.51
C PRO A 216 -20.20 -20.24 -24.00
N THR A 217 -20.66 -21.41 -24.43
CA THR A 217 -21.93 -22.05 -24.02
C THR A 217 -21.76 -23.06 -22.89
N ALA A 218 -20.52 -23.37 -22.49
CA ALA A 218 -20.22 -24.46 -21.56
C ALA A 218 -20.49 -24.11 -20.09
N SER A 219 -20.78 -25.16 -19.32
CA SER A 219 -20.81 -25.19 -17.87
C SER A 219 -19.65 -26.06 -17.38
N THR A 220 -18.70 -25.47 -16.64
CA THR A 220 -17.46 -26.15 -16.25
C THR A 220 -17.34 -26.36 -14.75
N SER A 221 -16.82 -27.53 -14.36
CA SER A 221 -16.36 -27.84 -13.02
C SER A 221 -14.90 -28.26 -13.08
N GLU A 222 -14.01 -27.40 -12.59
CA GLU A 222 -12.57 -27.50 -12.82
C GLU A 222 -11.78 -27.51 -11.49
N LYS A 223 -10.84 -28.45 -11.36
CA LYS A 223 -9.94 -28.58 -10.22
C LYS A 223 -8.49 -28.70 -10.70
N TYR A 224 -7.65 -27.78 -10.23
CA TYR A 224 -6.22 -27.75 -10.52
C TYR A 224 -5.46 -27.87 -9.20
N GLY A 225 -4.74 -28.97 -9.00
CA GLY A 225 -3.95 -29.26 -7.80
C GLY A 225 -2.47 -29.44 -8.14
N ASP A 226 -1.57 -28.76 -7.43
CA ASP A 226 -0.11 -28.92 -7.60
C ASP A 226 0.35 -28.69 -9.05
N VAL A 227 -0.17 -27.63 -9.68
CA VAL A 227 0.19 -27.24 -11.05
C VAL A 227 1.33 -26.23 -11.02
N VAL A 228 2.36 -26.45 -11.82
CA VAL A 228 3.54 -25.57 -11.94
C VAL A 228 3.65 -25.01 -13.35
N LEU A 229 3.63 -23.68 -13.47
CA LEU A 229 3.78 -22.90 -14.69
C LEU A 229 5.08 -22.08 -14.59
N GLU A 230 6.15 -22.52 -15.24
CA GLU A 230 7.50 -21.99 -15.04
C GLU A 230 8.19 -21.57 -16.36
N ARG A 231 8.77 -20.37 -16.42
CA ARG A 231 9.58 -19.91 -17.57
C ARG A 231 8.88 -19.98 -18.94
N ASN A 232 7.57 -19.76 -18.96
CA ASN A 232 6.81 -19.72 -20.22
C ASN A 232 6.80 -18.30 -20.79
N SER A 233 6.65 -18.21 -22.11
CA SER A 233 6.63 -16.94 -22.84
C SER A 233 5.69 -16.98 -24.06
N PHE A 234 5.44 -15.82 -24.67
CA PHE A 234 4.69 -15.71 -25.94
C PHE A 234 5.49 -14.84 -26.93
N VAL A 235 5.80 -15.36 -28.12
CA VAL A 235 6.50 -14.63 -29.19
C VAL A 235 5.56 -13.63 -29.88
N ILE A 236 6.12 -12.51 -30.35
CA ILE A 236 5.53 -11.16 -30.51
C ILE A 236 4.43 -11.00 -31.60
N SER A 237 4.04 -12.04 -32.35
CA SER A 237 3.33 -11.84 -33.63
C SER A 237 1.81 -11.57 -33.58
N GLN A 238 1.10 -11.67 -32.45
CA GLN A 238 -0.38 -11.55 -32.46
C GLN A 238 -1.03 -10.62 -31.40
N ARG A 239 -2.13 -9.97 -31.81
CA ARG A 239 -2.95 -8.96 -31.09
C ARG A 239 -3.98 -9.52 -30.08
N LYS A 240 -3.93 -10.82 -29.71
CA LYS A 240 -4.94 -11.48 -28.84
C LYS A 240 -4.40 -11.90 -27.46
N SER A 241 -5.32 -12.22 -26.54
CA SER A 241 -5.09 -12.46 -25.10
C SER A 241 -3.98 -13.48 -24.81
N ARG A 242 -2.89 -13.02 -24.16
CA ARG A 242 -1.72 -13.83 -23.78
C ARG A 242 -1.86 -14.34 -22.35
N SER A 243 -2.37 -15.55 -22.17
CA SER A 243 -2.58 -16.16 -20.85
C SER A 243 -2.27 -17.65 -20.86
N LEU A 244 -1.58 -18.17 -19.84
CA LEU A 244 -1.26 -19.60 -19.72
C LEU A 244 -2.54 -20.41 -19.45
N TYR A 245 -3.32 -20.00 -18.46
CA TYR A 245 -4.70 -20.47 -18.32
C TYR A 245 -5.65 -19.42 -18.88
N TYR A 246 -6.50 -19.82 -19.81
CA TYR A 246 -7.48 -18.97 -20.46
C TYR A 246 -8.84 -19.66 -20.50
N SER A 247 -9.88 -18.99 -20.02
CA SER A 247 -11.23 -19.55 -20.02
C SER A 247 -12.29 -18.51 -20.41
N ILE A 248 -13.12 -18.86 -21.40
CA ILE A 248 -14.39 -18.20 -21.75
C ILE A 248 -15.50 -19.25 -21.67
N VAL A 249 -16.38 -19.13 -20.68
CA VAL A 249 -17.48 -20.08 -20.46
C VAL A 249 -18.73 -19.38 -19.91
N LYS A 250 -19.89 -20.05 -19.97
CA LYS A 250 -21.16 -19.53 -19.44
C LYS A 250 -21.28 -19.74 -17.94
N LYS A 251 -20.89 -20.90 -17.43
CA LYS A 251 -20.84 -21.18 -15.99
C LYS A 251 -19.50 -21.82 -15.66
N ALA A 252 -18.88 -21.41 -14.56
CA ALA A 252 -17.63 -22.03 -14.14
C ALA A 252 -17.56 -22.16 -12.62
N LYS A 253 -17.15 -23.33 -12.16
CA LYS A 253 -16.65 -23.54 -10.80
C LYS A 253 -15.20 -23.96 -10.90
N VAL A 254 -14.28 -23.02 -10.69
CA VAL A 254 -12.84 -23.22 -10.88
C VAL A 254 -12.15 -23.17 -9.54
N THR A 255 -11.36 -24.19 -9.22
CA THR A 255 -10.55 -24.23 -7.99
C THR A 255 -9.07 -24.47 -8.33
N PHE A 256 -8.22 -23.53 -7.94
CA PHE A 256 -6.76 -23.65 -7.97
C PHE A 256 -6.24 -23.88 -6.56
N HIS A 257 -5.52 -24.97 -6.37
CA HIS A 257 -4.90 -25.36 -5.11
C HIS A 257 -3.42 -25.63 -5.34
N ARG A 258 -2.55 -24.89 -4.64
CA ARG A 258 -1.09 -24.96 -4.84
C ARG A 258 -0.65 -24.72 -6.29
N LEU A 259 -1.30 -23.76 -6.97
CA LEU A 259 -0.85 -23.29 -8.28
C LEU A 259 0.41 -22.44 -8.11
N GLN A 260 1.48 -22.80 -8.82
CA GLN A 260 2.72 -22.04 -8.86
C GLN A 260 2.90 -21.45 -10.25
N CYS A 261 2.85 -20.13 -10.37
CA CYS A 261 3.18 -19.41 -11.59
C CYS A 261 4.44 -18.57 -11.35
N LYS A 262 5.56 -18.96 -11.96
CA LYS A 262 6.85 -18.32 -11.70
C LYS A 262 7.71 -18.08 -12.93
N ASP A 263 8.42 -16.96 -12.91
CA ASP A 263 9.43 -16.61 -13.92
C ASP A 263 8.86 -16.59 -15.35
N ASN A 264 7.57 -16.31 -15.52
CA ASN A 264 6.95 -16.25 -16.84
C ASN A 264 7.06 -14.83 -17.42
N ASP A 265 7.38 -14.74 -18.70
CA ASP A 265 7.66 -13.46 -19.37
C ASP A 265 6.62 -13.13 -20.45
N GLN A 266 6.15 -11.88 -20.42
CA GLN A 266 5.17 -11.30 -21.32
C GLN A 266 3.85 -12.09 -21.45
N VAL A 267 3.47 -12.82 -20.40
CA VAL A 267 2.28 -13.69 -20.38
C VAL A 267 1.55 -13.62 -19.03
N ARG A 268 0.23 -13.63 -19.07
CA ARG A 268 -0.60 -13.71 -17.86
C ARG A 268 -0.64 -15.15 -17.35
N CYS A 269 -0.71 -15.34 -16.05
CA CYS A 269 -0.87 -16.68 -15.49
C CYS A 269 -2.30 -17.18 -15.70
N VAL A 270 -3.29 -16.36 -15.33
CA VAL A 270 -4.70 -16.74 -15.32
C VAL A 270 -5.54 -15.62 -15.90
N THR A 271 -6.38 -15.95 -16.88
CA THR A 271 -7.42 -15.06 -17.39
C THR A 271 -8.74 -15.82 -17.51
N ILE A 272 -9.77 -15.33 -16.82
CA ILE A 272 -11.14 -15.88 -16.88
C ILE A 272 -12.09 -14.79 -17.36
N PHE A 273 -12.93 -15.11 -18.34
CA PHE A 273 -13.94 -14.21 -18.90
C PHE A 273 -15.34 -14.79 -18.69
N ALA A 274 -16.17 -14.06 -17.95
CA ALA A 274 -17.62 -14.19 -17.90
C ALA A 274 -18.26 -13.34 -19.01
N ARG A 275 -19.07 -13.99 -19.86
CA ARG A 275 -19.98 -13.29 -20.77
C ARG A 275 -21.28 -12.88 -20.07
N LYS A 276 -22.16 -12.20 -20.79
CA LYS A 276 -23.51 -11.85 -20.34
C LYS A 276 -24.25 -13.09 -19.78
N ASN A 277 -24.91 -12.92 -18.63
CA ASN A 277 -25.65 -13.97 -17.90
C ASN A 277 -24.78 -15.15 -17.44
N ALA A 278 -23.46 -14.96 -17.32
CA ALA A 278 -22.57 -15.98 -16.79
C ALA A 278 -22.56 -15.99 -15.26
N THR A 279 -22.27 -17.15 -14.67
CA THR A 279 -22.08 -17.31 -13.22
C THR A 279 -20.77 -18.01 -12.95
N LEU A 280 -19.81 -17.30 -12.36
CA LEU A 280 -18.49 -17.83 -12.05
C LEU A 280 -18.25 -17.92 -10.55
N LEU A 281 -17.60 -19.01 -10.14
CA LEU A 281 -17.11 -19.21 -8.80
C LEU A 281 -15.65 -19.62 -8.89
N VAL A 282 -14.76 -18.67 -8.62
CA VAL A 282 -13.31 -18.85 -8.70
C VAL A 282 -12.74 -18.95 -7.29
N ARG A 283 -12.06 -20.04 -6.98
CA ARG A 283 -11.34 -20.24 -5.72
C ARG A 283 -9.86 -20.44 -5.97
N VAL A 284 -9.03 -19.71 -5.24
CA VAL A 284 -7.56 -19.86 -5.26
C VAL A 284 -7.08 -20.02 -3.82
N HIS A 285 -6.30 -21.05 -3.56
CA HIS A 285 -5.77 -21.34 -2.23
C HIS A 285 -4.33 -21.85 -2.29
N GLU A 286 -3.52 -21.50 -1.27
CA GLU A 286 -2.13 -21.97 -1.12
C GLU A 286 -1.25 -21.78 -2.37
N SER A 287 -1.51 -20.72 -3.15
CA SER A 287 -0.91 -20.53 -4.47
C SER A 287 0.16 -19.42 -4.47
N THR A 288 1.05 -19.44 -5.46
CA THR A 288 2.15 -18.48 -5.55
C THR A 288 2.34 -17.94 -6.98
N PHE A 289 2.41 -16.62 -7.10
CA PHE A 289 2.65 -15.90 -8.36
C PHE A 289 3.89 -15.04 -8.19
N ASN A 290 5.06 -15.54 -8.63
CA ASN A 290 6.35 -14.93 -8.34
C ASN A 290 7.10 -14.54 -9.62
N ASN A 291 7.61 -13.32 -9.69
CA ASN A 291 8.51 -12.89 -10.76
C ASN A 291 7.91 -13.05 -12.18
N ASN A 292 6.64 -12.68 -12.36
CA ASN A 292 5.98 -12.74 -13.67
C ASN A 292 5.87 -11.36 -14.31
N THR A 293 5.89 -11.32 -15.63
CA THR A 293 5.61 -10.12 -16.42
C THR A 293 4.43 -10.38 -17.36
N ALA A 294 3.48 -9.45 -17.43
CA ALA A 294 2.38 -9.51 -18.38
C ALA A 294 2.59 -8.47 -19.49
N TYR A 295 2.33 -8.87 -20.74
CA TYR A 295 2.43 -7.96 -21.87
C TYR A 295 1.36 -6.86 -21.85
N GLN A 296 1.78 -5.66 -22.25
CA GLN A 296 0.99 -4.44 -22.36
C GLN A 296 0.90 -4.00 -23.84
N LEU A 297 -0.33 -3.78 -24.34
CA LEU A 297 -0.55 -3.21 -25.68
C LEU A 297 -0.87 -1.71 -25.53
N GLY A 298 0.03 -0.82 -25.93
CA GLY A 298 -0.17 0.64 -25.89
C GLY A 298 -0.11 1.29 -24.49
N ASN A 299 -0.69 2.49 -24.34
CA ASN A 299 -0.59 3.32 -23.12
C ASN A 299 -1.44 2.85 -21.91
N GLY A 300 -2.15 1.73 -22.01
CA GLY A 300 -3.08 1.25 -20.96
C GLY A 300 -2.43 0.41 -19.86
N THR A 301 -1.55 0.99 -19.03
CA THR A 301 -0.86 0.31 -17.91
C THR A 301 -1.81 -0.38 -16.93
N LEU A 302 -3.01 0.18 -16.73
CA LEU A 302 -3.98 -0.32 -15.76
C LEU A 302 -4.61 -1.68 -16.15
N PHE A 303 -4.55 -2.09 -17.42
CA PHE A 303 -5.26 -3.29 -17.91
C PHE A 303 -4.41 -4.57 -17.92
N ALA A 304 -3.10 -4.46 -17.70
CA ALA A 304 -2.20 -5.60 -17.60
C ALA A 304 -2.20 -6.15 -16.17
N ALA A 305 -2.51 -7.44 -16.03
CA ALA A 305 -2.56 -8.12 -14.74
C ALA A 305 -2.12 -9.58 -14.84
N ILE A 306 -1.43 -10.08 -13.82
CA ILE A 306 -0.96 -11.47 -13.75
C ILE A 306 -2.12 -12.45 -13.56
N PHE A 307 -3.05 -12.10 -12.66
CA PHE A 307 -4.30 -12.81 -12.45
C PHE A 307 -5.46 -11.89 -12.77
N ARG A 308 -6.30 -12.30 -13.72
CA ARG A 308 -7.35 -11.44 -14.27
C ARG A 308 -8.68 -12.17 -14.36
N VAL A 309 -9.70 -11.62 -13.73
CA VAL A 309 -11.10 -12.08 -13.86
C VAL A 309 -11.92 -10.96 -14.47
N VAL A 310 -12.70 -11.28 -15.48
CA VAL A 310 -13.42 -10.31 -16.29
C VAL A 310 -14.87 -10.69 -16.39
N GLY A 311 -15.78 -9.73 -16.23
CA GLY A 311 -17.20 -9.91 -16.42
C GLY A 311 -17.77 -8.80 -17.28
N SER A 312 -18.77 -9.15 -18.10
CA SER A 312 -19.55 -8.21 -18.89
C SER A 312 -21.01 -8.29 -18.46
N GLU A 313 -21.59 -7.16 -18.03
CA GLU A 313 -23.02 -7.00 -17.70
C GLU A 313 -23.54 -7.82 -16.47
N SER A 314 -24.42 -7.22 -15.65
CA SER A 314 -24.98 -7.79 -14.41
C SER A 314 -23.94 -8.40 -13.43
N HIS A 315 -24.39 -8.93 -12.28
CA HIS A 315 -23.52 -9.68 -11.35
C HIS A 315 -22.98 -10.95 -12.02
N SER A 316 -21.65 -11.13 -12.05
CA SER A 316 -20.97 -12.24 -12.75
C SER A 316 -20.49 -13.36 -11.82
N GLY A 317 -20.54 -13.19 -10.50
CA GLY A 317 -20.25 -14.24 -9.51
C GLY A 317 -19.25 -13.85 -8.43
N THR A 318 -18.46 -14.81 -7.93
CA THR A 318 -17.58 -14.64 -6.76
C THR A 318 -16.15 -15.12 -7.02
N VAL A 319 -15.18 -14.34 -6.55
CA VAL A 319 -13.75 -14.65 -6.56
C VAL A 319 -13.23 -14.69 -5.12
N ILE A 320 -12.70 -15.84 -4.69
CA ILE A 320 -12.16 -16.05 -3.35
C ILE A 320 -10.69 -16.46 -3.47
N ILE A 321 -9.79 -15.68 -2.91
CA ILE A 321 -8.35 -15.95 -2.89
C ILE A 321 -7.88 -15.97 -1.44
N SER A 322 -7.19 -17.05 -1.05
CA SER A 322 -6.72 -17.21 0.32
C SER A 322 -5.34 -17.85 0.42
N ASN A 323 -4.58 -17.51 1.46
CA ASN A 323 -3.24 -18.07 1.72
C ASN A 323 -2.34 -18.04 0.47
N THR A 324 -2.35 -16.93 -0.27
CA THR A 324 -1.74 -16.82 -1.61
C THR A 324 -0.80 -15.63 -1.65
N SER A 325 0.29 -15.73 -2.41
CA SER A 325 1.28 -14.65 -2.55
C SER A 325 1.49 -14.21 -4.00
N PHE A 326 1.48 -12.91 -4.24
CA PHE A 326 1.87 -12.26 -5.48
C PHE A 326 3.11 -11.42 -5.23
N VAL A 327 4.27 -11.84 -5.74
CA VAL A 327 5.56 -11.26 -5.38
C VAL A 327 6.36 -10.90 -6.63
N LYS A 328 6.94 -9.69 -6.68
CA LYS A 328 7.86 -9.24 -7.74
C LYS A 328 7.25 -9.30 -9.14
N ASN A 329 6.00 -8.91 -9.32
CA ASN A 329 5.35 -8.94 -10.63
C ASN A 329 5.44 -7.56 -11.30
N ASN A 330 5.82 -7.49 -12.58
CA ASN A 330 6.05 -6.20 -13.26
C ASN A 330 4.76 -5.40 -13.57
N GLN A 331 3.58 -5.95 -13.30
CA GLN A 331 2.29 -5.36 -13.63
C GLN A 331 1.32 -5.50 -12.45
N THR A 332 0.01 -5.30 -12.67
CA THR A 332 -1.00 -5.54 -11.63
C THR A 332 -0.97 -6.99 -11.16
N ALA A 333 -0.90 -7.24 -9.86
CA ALA A 333 -0.93 -8.61 -9.33
C ALA A 333 -2.30 -9.26 -9.57
N LEU A 334 -3.38 -8.61 -9.15
CA LEU A 334 -4.75 -9.07 -9.30
C LEU A 334 -5.66 -7.99 -9.88
N SER A 335 -6.44 -8.34 -10.91
CA SER A 335 -7.45 -7.47 -11.49
C SER A 335 -8.81 -8.16 -11.62
N THR A 336 -9.86 -7.44 -11.26
CA THR A 336 -11.27 -7.87 -11.43
C THR A 336 -12.14 -6.72 -11.92
N THR A 337 -13.27 -7.02 -12.55
CA THR A 337 -14.33 -6.05 -12.81
C THR A 337 -15.23 -5.85 -11.57
N PRO A 338 -15.92 -4.70 -11.43
CA PRO A 338 -16.75 -4.38 -10.26
C PRO A 338 -17.98 -5.28 -10.05
N ASN A 339 -18.28 -6.17 -11.00
CA ASN A 339 -19.46 -7.01 -10.98
C ASN A 339 -19.23 -8.41 -10.38
N PHE A 340 -18.09 -8.60 -9.71
CA PHE A 340 -17.79 -9.77 -8.90
C PHE A 340 -17.76 -9.41 -7.42
N ASP A 341 -18.21 -10.35 -6.60
CA ASP A 341 -17.87 -10.35 -5.19
C ASP A 341 -16.44 -10.86 -5.01
N LEU A 342 -15.60 -10.07 -4.35
CA LEU A 342 -14.18 -10.37 -4.14
C LEU A 342 -13.89 -10.58 -2.66
N ALA A 343 -13.30 -11.72 -2.30
CA ALA A 343 -12.79 -12.00 -0.98
C ALA A 343 -11.30 -12.35 -1.02
N LEU A 344 -10.48 -11.57 -0.31
CA LEU A 344 -9.04 -11.81 -0.11
C LEU A 344 -8.80 -12.11 1.37
N VAL A 345 -8.22 -13.28 1.68
CA VAL A 345 -7.97 -13.72 3.06
C VAL A 345 -6.52 -14.18 3.22
N ASN A 346 -5.73 -13.52 4.04
CA ASN A 346 -4.31 -13.84 4.23
C ASN A 346 -3.53 -13.87 2.90
N VAL A 347 -3.71 -12.83 2.10
CA VAL A 347 -3.03 -12.65 0.80
C VAL A 347 -1.92 -11.63 0.93
N THR A 348 -0.74 -11.95 0.40
CA THR A 348 0.38 -11.01 0.31
C THR A 348 0.56 -10.55 -1.13
N MET A 349 0.54 -9.24 -1.37
CA MET A 349 0.81 -8.61 -2.66
C MET A 349 1.98 -7.65 -2.50
N SER A 350 3.12 -7.97 -3.11
CA SER A 350 4.34 -7.20 -2.91
C SER A 350 5.17 -6.98 -4.17
N SER A 351 5.83 -5.84 -4.25
CA SER A 351 6.73 -5.46 -5.35
C SER A 351 6.03 -5.60 -6.71
N SER A 352 4.82 -5.06 -6.80
CA SER A 352 4.02 -5.01 -8.02
C SER A 352 3.67 -3.58 -8.40
N LEU A 353 3.38 -3.33 -9.69
CA LEU A 353 2.92 -2.00 -10.12
C LEU A 353 1.62 -1.62 -9.40
N ASN A 354 0.64 -2.53 -9.41
CA ASN A 354 -0.58 -2.42 -8.63
C ASN A 354 -0.77 -3.71 -7.84
N GLY A 355 -1.16 -3.63 -6.56
CA GLY A 355 -1.60 -4.81 -5.82
C GLY A 355 -2.93 -5.33 -6.36
N LEU A 356 -3.99 -4.56 -6.14
CA LEU A 356 -5.36 -4.86 -6.57
C LEU A 356 -5.93 -3.76 -7.47
N GLY A 357 -6.40 -4.14 -8.66
CA GLY A 357 -7.14 -3.25 -9.57
C GLY A 357 -8.59 -3.69 -9.78
N ILE A 358 -9.54 -2.79 -9.51
CA ILE A 358 -10.98 -2.99 -9.75
C ILE A 358 -11.48 -1.92 -10.71
N PHE A 359 -11.77 -2.28 -11.96
CA PHE A 359 -12.25 -1.32 -12.95
C PHE A 359 -13.09 -2.00 -14.03
N SER A 360 -14.05 -1.28 -14.61
CA SER A 360 -14.84 -1.76 -15.75
C SER A 360 -14.06 -1.62 -17.06
N TRP A 361 -14.16 -2.61 -17.96
CA TRP A 361 -13.71 -2.45 -19.36
C TRP A 361 -14.69 -1.67 -20.22
N ASP A 362 -15.96 -1.67 -19.86
CA ASP A 362 -17.01 -1.05 -20.65
C ASP A 362 -17.53 0.19 -19.93
N LEU A 363 -17.05 1.35 -20.40
CA LEU A 363 -17.50 2.69 -19.98
C LEU A 363 -18.98 2.91 -20.31
N TYR A 364 -19.54 2.17 -21.28
CA TYR A 364 -20.89 2.32 -21.80
C TYR A 364 -21.87 1.28 -21.26
N ASN A 365 -21.44 0.43 -20.33
CA ASN A 365 -22.30 -0.62 -19.80
C ASN A 365 -23.53 0.00 -19.10
N LYS A 366 -24.71 -0.26 -19.64
CA LYS A 366 -25.96 0.39 -19.21
C LYS A 366 -26.53 -0.18 -17.90
N ASN A 367 -25.94 -1.24 -17.37
CA ASN A 367 -26.45 -1.96 -16.22
C ASN A 367 -25.80 -1.48 -14.93
N ASN A 368 -26.61 -1.44 -13.87
CA ASN A 368 -26.14 -1.09 -12.53
C ASN A 368 -25.51 -2.32 -11.86
N PHE A 369 -24.38 -2.12 -11.18
CA PHE A 369 -23.69 -3.21 -10.48
C PHE A 369 -23.65 -3.03 -8.97
N HIS A 370 -23.63 -4.17 -8.28
CA HIS A 370 -23.36 -4.30 -6.86
C HIS A 370 -21.94 -4.86 -6.71
N LEU A 371 -21.09 -4.16 -5.96
CA LEU A 371 -19.73 -4.55 -5.67
C LEU A 371 -19.62 -4.91 -4.19
N ASN A 372 -19.16 -6.11 -3.88
CA ASN A 372 -18.78 -6.51 -2.52
C ASN A 372 -17.31 -6.93 -2.49
N VAL A 373 -16.49 -6.21 -1.73
CA VAL A 373 -15.06 -6.49 -1.57
C VAL A 373 -14.76 -6.66 -0.09
N THR A 374 -14.15 -7.80 0.27
CA THR A 374 -13.65 -8.07 1.62
C THR A 374 -12.17 -8.42 1.56
N ILE A 375 -11.36 -7.71 2.35
CA ILE A 375 -9.92 -7.91 2.48
C ILE A 375 -9.60 -8.12 3.96
N GLU A 376 -9.10 -9.31 4.31
CA GLU A 376 -8.91 -9.74 5.71
C GLU A 376 -7.51 -10.33 5.90
N GLY A 377 -6.74 -9.81 6.86
CA GLY A 377 -5.42 -10.39 7.19
C GLY A 377 -4.38 -10.23 6.08
N CYS A 378 -4.55 -9.29 5.15
CA CYS A 378 -3.70 -9.15 3.96
C CYS A 378 -2.46 -8.29 4.22
N LYS A 379 -1.49 -8.37 3.29
CA LYS A 379 -0.30 -7.52 3.28
C LYS A 379 -0.06 -6.93 1.90
N PHE A 380 0.08 -5.62 1.83
CA PHE A 380 0.42 -4.88 0.61
C PHE A 380 1.78 -4.20 0.81
N GLN A 381 2.82 -4.72 0.15
CA GLN A 381 4.20 -4.35 0.46
C GLN A 381 5.03 -3.88 -0.72
N ASN A 382 5.65 -2.70 -0.63
CA ASN A 382 6.46 -2.12 -1.71
C ASN A 382 5.76 -2.18 -3.09
N ASN A 383 4.44 -2.00 -3.16
CA ASN A 383 3.79 -1.77 -4.46
C ASN A 383 3.89 -0.27 -4.79
N THR A 384 3.91 0.06 -6.08
CA THR A 384 3.78 1.45 -6.54
C THR A 384 2.40 2.01 -6.20
N HIS A 385 1.37 1.18 -6.40
CA HIS A 385 0.00 1.43 -5.98
C HIS A 385 -0.55 0.19 -5.27
N ASP A 386 -1.18 0.35 -4.11
CA ASP A 386 -1.67 -0.83 -3.37
C ASP A 386 -3.05 -1.26 -3.89
N ILE A 387 -4.06 -0.38 -3.86
CA ILE A 387 -5.43 -0.66 -4.31
C ILE A 387 -5.98 0.49 -5.16
N TYR A 388 -6.46 0.16 -6.36
CA TYR A 388 -7.17 1.08 -7.24
C TYR A 388 -8.59 0.57 -7.53
N GLY A 389 -9.59 1.43 -7.34
CA GLY A 389 -10.99 1.16 -7.67
C GLY A 389 -11.59 2.29 -8.50
N LEU A 390 -12.05 1.99 -9.71
CA LEU A 390 -12.84 2.90 -10.55
C LEU A 390 -14.22 2.29 -10.80
N PHE A 391 -15.23 2.87 -10.15
CA PHE A 391 -16.56 2.29 -10.02
C PHE A 391 -17.59 2.93 -10.96
N ASN A 392 -17.28 2.95 -12.26
CA ASN A 392 -18.23 3.41 -13.27
C ASN A 392 -19.51 2.56 -13.24
N ASN A 393 -20.68 3.19 -13.29
CA ASN A 393 -21.99 2.53 -13.32
C ASN A 393 -22.25 1.56 -12.13
N THR A 394 -21.57 1.76 -11.00
CA THR A 394 -21.77 0.97 -9.78
C THR A 394 -22.72 1.70 -8.85
N ILE A 395 -23.85 1.09 -8.52
CA ILE A 395 -24.88 1.72 -7.67
C ILE A 395 -24.67 1.41 -6.20
N ASN A 396 -24.17 0.22 -5.85
CA ASN A 396 -24.01 -0.21 -4.47
C ASN A 396 -22.60 -0.75 -4.27
N ILE A 397 -21.83 -0.14 -3.37
CA ILE A 397 -20.47 -0.54 -3.04
C ILE A 397 -20.44 -0.95 -1.56
N ALA A 398 -20.05 -2.19 -1.29
CA ALA A 398 -19.63 -2.65 0.03
C ALA A 398 -18.14 -2.96 -0.05
N PHE A 399 -17.30 -2.21 0.66
CA PHE A 399 -15.85 -2.38 0.64
C PHE A 399 -15.32 -2.44 2.07
N ARG A 400 -14.79 -3.60 2.46
CA ARG A 400 -14.32 -3.85 3.82
C ARG A 400 -12.85 -4.27 3.82
N VAL A 401 -12.04 -3.61 4.64
CA VAL A 401 -10.64 -3.95 4.88
C VAL A 401 -10.39 -4.11 6.38
N ARG A 402 -9.84 -5.25 6.78
CA ARG A 402 -9.62 -5.61 8.18
C ARG A 402 -8.27 -6.28 8.40
N ASN A 403 -7.66 -6.02 9.56
CA ASN A 403 -6.44 -6.68 10.01
C ASN A 403 -5.33 -6.69 8.94
N THR A 404 -5.22 -5.61 8.17
CA THR A 404 -4.39 -5.55 6.96
C THR A 404 -3.23 -4.59 7.16
N LEU A 405 -2.07 -4.94 6.61
CA LEU A 405 -0.85 -4.12 6.66
C LEU A 405 -0.51 -3.57 5.28
N PHE A 406 -0.36 -2.25 5.20
CA PHE A 406 0.21 -1.54 4.07
C PHE A 406 1.57 -0.97 4.51
N ASP A 407 2.67 -1.52 3.99
CA ASP A 407 4.03 -1.23 4.48
C ASP A 407 5.04 -1.20 3.33
N GLY A 408 6.06 -0.38 3.42
CA GLY A 408 7.17 -0.40 2.48
C GLY A 408 7.30 0.86 1.64
N LYS A 409 8.53 1.32 1.50
CA LYS A 409 8.87 2.62 0.91
C LYS A 409 9.42 2.40 -0.50
N GLU A 410 8.55 2.17 -1.47
CA GLU A 410 8.95 2.26 -2.88
C GLU A 410 8.46 3.59 -3.45
N VAL A 411 9.37 4.57 -3.51
CA VAL A 411 9.13 5.88 -4.13
C VAL A 411 10.20 6.08 -5.18
N GLN A 412 9.96 5.55 -6.38
CA GLN A 412 10.83 5.87 -7.50
C GLN A 412 10.68 7.36 -7.82
N ARG A 413 11.80 8.08 -7.91
CA ARG A 413 11.88 9.55 -8.11
C ARG A 413 11.12 10.06 -9.34
N HIS A 414 10.75 9.17 -10.26
CA HIS A 414 10.12 9.48 -11.55
C HIS A 414 8.65 9.04 -11.66
N VAL A 415 8.10 8.37 -10.65
CA VAL A 415 6.68 8.00 -10.66
C VAL A 415 5.88 9.19 -10.14
N LYS A 416 5.16 9.85 -11.05
CA LYS A 416 4.42 11.09 -10.78
C LYS A 416 3.18 10.88 -9.90
N THR A 417 2.66 9.66 -9.83
CA THR A 417 1.38 9.33 -9.19
C THR A 417 1.53 8.10 -8.31
N THR A 418 1.21 8.16 -7.02
CA THR A 418 1.22 6.98 -6.13
C THR A 418 0.07 7.09 -5.12
N TYR A 419 -0.51 5.95 -4.73
CA TYR A 419 -1.63 5.91 -3.78
C TYR A 419 -1.66 4.59 -3.03
N GLY A 420 -2.09 4.64 -1.75
CA GLY A 420 -2.40 3.43 -0.98
C GLY A 420 -3.70 2.83 -1.49
N ILE A 421 -4.82 3.35 -1.01
CA ILE A 421 -6.17 3.01 -1.51
C ILE A 421 -6.73 4.23 -2.24
N ARG A 422 -7.06 4.10 -3.52
CA ARG A 422 -7.75 5.13 -4.32
C ARG A 422 -9.06 4.56 -4.87
N LEU A 423 -10.18 5.03 -4.33
CA LEU A 423 -11.52 4.64 -4.76
C LEU A 423 -12.23 5.84 -5.38
N ILE A 424 -12.64 5.70 -6.63
CA ILE A 424 -13.31 6.76 -7.40
C ILE A 424 -14.66 6.25 -7.87
N MET A 425 -15.72 6.97 -7.50
CA MET A 425 -17.07 6.80 -8.01
C MET A 425 -17.46 8.06 -8.79
N PRO A 426 -17.35 8.04 -10.13
CA PRO A 426 -17.77 9.18 -10.95
C PRO A 426 -19.28 9.43 -10.86
N ARG A 427 -19.70 10.61 -11.31
CA ARG A 427 -21.11 10.97 -11.37
C ARG A 427 -21.86 10.06 -12.34
N LEU A 428 -22.96 9.47 -11.89
CA LEU A 428 -23.82 8.63 -12.73
C LEU A 428 -24.76 9.52 -13.57
N GLU A 429 -24.73 9.38 -14.90
CA GLU A 429 -25.57 10.21 -15.80
C GLU A 429 -27.03 9.75 -15.87
N ARG A 430 -27.35 8.49 -15.50
CA ARG A 430 -28.66 7.86 -15.78
C ARG A 430 -29.41 7.33 -14.55
N THR A 431 -28.80 7.35 -13.37
CA THR A 431 -29.42 6.87 -12.12
C THR A 431 -29.31 7.94 -11.06
N ASN A 432 -30.41 8.20 -10.36
CA ASN A 432 -30.50 9.33 -9.44
C ASN A 432 -29.84 9.07 -8.06
N VAL A 433 -29.56 7.81 -7.68
CA VAL A 433 -29.08 7.47 -6.33
C VAL A 433 -28.09 6.29 -6.37
N SER A 434 -26.98 6.44 -5.66
CA SER A 434 -25.98 5.40 -5.36
C SER A 434 -25.81 5.23 -3.84
N GLN A 435 -25.25 4.11 -3.41
CA GLN A 435 -24.93 3.82 -2.02
C GLN A 435 -23.52 3.25 -1.91
N ALA A 436 -22.68 3.85 -1.07
CA ALA A 436 -21.37 3.32 -0.76
C ALA A 436 -21.23 3.08 0.74
N ALA A 437 -20.77 1.91 1.13
CA ALA A 437 -20.47 1.53 2.51
C ALA A 437 -19.02 1.02 2.56
N ILE A 438 -18.13 1.88 3.04
CA ILE A 438 -16.70 1.60 3.18
C ILE A 438 -16.35 1.41 4.65
N GLU A 439 -15.72 0.30 5.00
CA GLU A 439 -15.31 -0.02 6.37
C GLU A 439 -13.83 -0.42 6.40
N ILE A 440 -13.03 0.32 7.16
CA ILE A 440 -11.59 0.06 7.35
C ILE A 440 -11.33 -0.05 8.85
N GLU A 441 -10.85 -1.19 9.30
CA GLU A 441 -10.79 -1.51 10.73
C GLU A 441 -9.53 -2.32 11.08
N ASP A 442 -8.80 -1.91 12.11
CA ASP A 442 -7.53 -2.55 12.52
C ASP A 442 -6.50 -2.61 11.38
N VAL A 443 -6.36 -1.50 10.63
CA VAL A 443 -5.45 -1.38 9.48
C VAL A 443 -4.28 -0.45 9.79
N THR A 444 -3.08 -0.86 9.38
CA THR A 444 -1.86 -0.04 9.50
C THR A 444 -1.34 0.36 8.13
N PHE A 445 -1.15 1.67 7.94
CA PHE A 445 -0.45 2.27 6.81
C PHE A 445 0.86 2.86 7.32
N LYS A 446 1.99 2.28 6.92
CA LYS A 446 3.31 2.70 7.36
C LYS A 446 4.20 3.06 6.17
N SER A 447 4.68 4.30 6.15
CA SER A 447 5.56 4.81 5.10
C SER A 447 4.95 4.64 3.69
N ARG A 448 3.63 4.86 3.56
CA ARG A 448 2.86 4.65 2.34
C ARG A 448 2.27 5.93 1.75
N PRO A 449 2.01 5.96 0.42
CA PRO A 449 1.25 7.03 -0.18
C PRO A 449 -0.14 7.18 0.45
N SER A 450 -0.71 8.37 0.32
CA SER A 450 -2.03 8.69 0.85
C SER A 450 -3.17 7.85 0.24
N ASN A 451 -4.29 7.80 0.95
CA ASN A 451 -5.52 7.15 0.50
C ASN A 451 -6.57 8.19 0.13
N SER A 452 -7.36 7.95 -0.91
CA SER A 452 -8.37 8.86 -1.42
C SER A 452 -9.70 8.17 -1.72
N PHE A 453 -10.78 8.81 -1.27
CA PHE A 453 -12.16 8.43 -1.54
C PHE A 453 -12.84 9.61 -2.23
N ALA A 454 -13.08 9.47 -3.53
CA ALA A 454 -13.62 10.52 -4.40
C ALA A 454 -14.96 10.08 -5.00
N PHE A 455 -16.08 10.50 -4.40
CA PHE A 455 -17.43 10.03 -4.73
C PHE A 455 -18.32 11.19 -5.21
N PHE A 456 -18.56 11.23 -6.53
CA PHE A 456 -19.28 12.31 -7.20
C PHE A 456 -20.72 11.95 -7.62
N SER A 457 -21.17 10.74 -7.30
CA SER A 457 -22.54 10.33 -7.56
C SER A 457 -23.44 10.70 -6.38
N LYS A 458 -24.65 11.20 -6.67
CA LYS A 458 -25.66 11.48 -5.66
C LYS A 458 -26.06 10.19 -4.94
N GLY A 459 -26.29 10.27 -3.64
CA GLY A 459 -26.79 9.16 -2.82
C GLY A 459 -26.09 9.03 -1.48
N ASN A 460 -26.32 7.92 -0.78
CA ASN A 460 -25.89 7.76 0.60
C ASN A 460 -24.52 7.07 0.68
N ASN A 461 -23.49 7.84 1.01
CA ASN A 461 -22.14 7.32 1.17
C ASN A 461 -21.77 7.29 2.64
N THR A 462 -21.33 6.15 3.16
CA THR A 462 -20.87 5.98 4.53
C THR A 462 -19.47 5.41 4.54
N ILE A 463 -18.52 6.10 5.17
CA ILE A 463 -17.15 5.63 5.39
C ILE A 463 -16.90 5.52 6.88
N LYS A 464 -16.45 4.36 7.35
CA LYS A 464 -16.08 4.11 8.76
C LYS A 464 -14.63 3.65 8.83
N ILE A 465 -13.79 4.39 9.53
CA ILE A 465 -12.39 4.07 9.77
C ILE A 465 -12.17 3.93 11.28
N ARG A 466 -11.77 2.75 11.74
CA ARG A 466 -11.65 2.43 13.17
C ARG A 466 -10.33 1.79 13.53
N ARG A 467 -9.74 2.17 14.65
CA ARG A 467 -8.51 1.55 15.21
C ARG A 467 -7.39 1.44 14.18
N CYS A 468 -7.24 2.46 13.34
CA CYS A 468 -6.23 2.50 12.29
C CYS A 468 -5.00 3.31 12.70
N LEU A 469 -3.86 3.01 12.08
CA LEU A 469 -2.61 3.77 12.23
C LEU A 469 -2.13 4.25 10.86
N PHE A 470 -2.03 5.56 10.68
CA PHE A 470 -1.39 6.20 9.53
C PHE A 470 -0.08 6.83 9.99
N GLN A 471 1.03 6.17 9.69
CA GLN A 471 2.36 6.57 10.13
C GLN A 471 3.27 6.86 8.94
N GLU A 472 3.93 8.02 8.94
CA GLU A 472 4.93 8.38 7.93
C GLU A 472 4.36 8.36 6.49
N GLY A 473 3.06 8.59 6.35
CA GLY A 473 2.39 8.65 5.06
C GLY A 473 2.73 9.92 4.30
N PHE A 474 2.66 9.87 2.97
CA PHE A 474 2.98 11.01 2.12
C PHE A 474 2.01 11.21 0.95
N GLY A 475 1.72 12.47 0.63
CA GLY A 475 1.03 12.89 -0.59
C GLY A 475 1.88 13.90 -1.33
N LEU A 476 2.67 13.44 -2.30
CA LEU A 476 3.54 14.30 -3.13
C LEU A 476 2.86 14.73 -4.43
N GLU A 477 1.90 13.95 -4.90
CA GLU A 477 1.07 14.30 -6.04
C GLU A 477 0.11 15.43 -5.65
N ILE A 478 -0.04 16.41 -6.53
CA ILE A 478 -1.10 17.42 -6.46
C ILE A 478 -2.08 17.06 -7.58
N ASP A 479 -3.19 16.46 -7.20
CA ASP A 479 -4.28 16.15 -8.12
C ASP A 479 -5.11 17.42 -8.37
N GLU A 480 -5.40 17.72 -9.64
CA GLU A 480 -6.31 18.79 -10.04
C GLU A 480 -7.63 18.19 -10.53
N TRP A 481 -8.71 18.45 -9.79
CA TRP A 481 -10.05 17.96 -10.13
C TRP A 481 -10.85 19.08 -10.77
N THR A 482 -11.12 18.97 -12.07
CA THR A 482 -11.90 19.97 -12.81
C THR A 482 -13.39 19.62 -12.77
N ARG A 483 -14.22 20.51 -12.22
CA ARG A 483 -15.68 20.38 -12.31
C ARG A 483 -16.17 20.95 -13.63
N THR A 484 -16.34 20.11 -14.64
CA THR A 484 -16.71 20.52 -16.01
C THR A 484 -18.16 20.99 -16.20
N TYR A 485 -19.00 20.90 -15.16
CA TYR A 485 -20.45 21.16 -15.25
C TYR A 485 -20.87 22.58 -14.84
N TYR A 486 -20.01 23.35 -14.19
CA TYR A 486 -20.30 24.74 -13.85
C TYR A 486 -19.87 25.66 -15.00
N LYS A 487 -20.62 26.74 -15.25
CA LYS A 487 -20.25 27.79 -16.23
C LYS A 487 -18.86 28.39 -15.95
N HIS A 488 -18.37 28.26 -14.71
CA HIS A 488 -17.00 28.54 -14.30
C HIS A 488 -16.26 27.23 -13.96
N LYS A 489 -15.12 26.97 -14.61
CA LYS A 489 -14.26 25.81 -14.29
C LYS A 489 -13.64 26.02 -12.90
N VAL A 490 -14.26 25.49 -11.86
CA VAL A 490 -13.63 25.41 -10.53
C VAL A 490 -12.73 24.17 -10.52
N THR A 491 -11.44 24.38 -10.27
CA THR A 491 -10.44 23.34 -10.11
C THR A 491 -10.10 23.16 -8.64
N ASP A 492 -10.46 22.01 -8.06
CA ASP A 492 -10.10 21.65 -6.70
C ASP A 492 -8.72 20.97 -6.70
N ARG A 493 -7.80 21.44 -5.85
CA ARG A 493 -6.47 20.84 -5.69
C ARG A 493 -6.40 19.97 -4.44
N THR A 494 -5.94 18.74 -4.58
CA THR A 494 -5.88 17.79 -3.47
C THR A 494 -4.51 17.18 -3.31
N SER A 495 -4.02 17.15 -2.07
CA SER A 495 -2.74 16.53 -1.72
C SER A 495 -2.59 16.42 -0.20
N GLN A 496 -2.61 15.21 0.32
CA GLN A 496 -2.76 14.94 1.75
C GLN A 496 -1.78 13.86 2.19
N GLY A 497 -1.32 13.90 3.45
CA GLY A 497 -0.39 12.88 3.93
C GLY A 497 -1.02 11.51 4.21
N ALA A 498 -2.31 11.43 4.54
CA ALA A 498 -2.95 10.18 4.93
C ALA A 498 -4.29 9.90 4.23
N LEU A 499 -5.27 10.80 4.34
CA LEU A 499 -6.65 10.56 3.90
C LEU A 499 -7.26 11.76 3.19
N MET A 500 -7.88 11.51 2.04
CA MET A 500 -8.70 12.48 1.33
C MET A 500 -10.14 11.98 1.21
N PHE A 501 -11.04 12.88 1.55
CA PHE A 501 -12.47 12.74 1.33
C PHE A 501 -12.94 13.83 0.39
N PHE A 502 -13.44 13.44 -0.77
CA PHE A 502 -13.98 14.36 -1.74
C PHE A 502 -15.32 13.86 -2.26
N PHE A 503 -16.37 14.59 -1.88
CA PHE A 503 -17.74 14.26 -2.27
C PHE A 503 -18.32 15.35 -3.18
N ASP A 504 -19.39 15.00 -3.89
CA ASP A 504 -20.22 15.97 -4.60
C ASP A 504 -20.79 17.03 -3.63
N THR A 505 -21.29 18.15 -4.17
CA THR A 505 -21.87 19.22 -3.34
C THR A 505 -23.11 18.75 -2.61
N ASP A 506 -23.16 18.98 -1.29
CA ASP A 506 -24.37 18.73 -0.48
C ASP A 506 -25.49 19.73 -0.84
N GLU A 507 -26.74 19.30 -0.67
CA GLU A 507 -27.92 20.12 -0.97
C GLU A 507 -28.11 21.19 0.11
N ILE A 508 -28.24 22.46 -0.28
CA ILE A 508 -28.51 23.56 0.64
C ILE A 508 -29.92 23.37 1.20
N GLU A 509 -30.04 23.27 2.51
CA GLU A 509 -31.32 23.18 3.22
C GLU A 509 -31.85 24.57 3.56
N ASN A 510 -30.99 25.45 4.08
CA ASN A 510 -31.31 26.84 4.34
C ASN A 510 -30.14 27.73 3.91
N ARG A 511 -30.43 28.81 3.16
CA ARG A 511 -29.42 29.80 2.76
C ARG A 511 -28.95 30.67 3.93
N GLY A 512 -29.66 30.67 5.07
CA GLY A 512 -29.32 31.46 6.25
C GLY A 512 -29.46 32.96 6.02
N CYS A 513 -30.31 33.38 5.08
CA CYS A 513 -30.52 34.80 4.76
C CYS A 513 -31.22 35.51 5.92
N VAL A 514 -30.74 36.69 6.29
CA VAL A 514 -31.37 37.59 7.26
C VAL A 514 -31.72 38.92 6.63
N ASP A 515 -32.81 39.52 7.09
CA ASP A 515 -33.15 40.90 6.76
C ASP A 515 -32.10 41.87 7.36
N ASN A 516 -32.03 43.09 6.80
CA ASN A 516 -31.04 44.09 7.24
C ASN A 516 -31.16 44.46 8.72
N ASP A 517 -32.37 44.38 9.28
CA ASP A 517 -32.67 44.77 10.67
C ASP A 517 -32.45 43.62 11.67
N VAL A 518 -32.22 42.40 11.18
CA VAL A 518 -32.03 41.21 12.01
C VAL A 518 -30.53 41.01 12.29
N THR A 519 -30.19 40.87 13.57
CA THR A 519 -28.83 40.59 14.06
C THR A 519 -28.63 39.13 14.48
N ASN A 520 -29.65 38.29 14.30
CA ASN A 520 -29.57 36.87 14.67
C ASN A 520 -28.46 36.17 13.87
N ASP A 521 -27.73 35.32 14.60
CA ASP A 521 -26.63 34.51 14.08
C ASP A 521 -27.16 33.33 13.26
N THR A 522 -27.62 33.60 12.04
CA THR A 522 -28.11 32.57 11.12
C THR A 522 -27.06 32.24 10.07
N HIS A 523 -26.82 30.94 9.92
CA HIS A 523 -25.83 30.39 9.01
C HIS A 523 -26.49 29.51 7.96
N ARG A 524 -25.78 29.28 6.85
CA ARG A 524 -26.18 28.26 5.88
C ARG A 524 -26.22 26.89 6.53
N THR A 525 -27.21 26.09 6.14
CA THR A 525 -27.29 24.66 6.50
C THR A 525 -27.41 23.80 5.27
N TRP A 526 -26.89 22.58 5.37
CA TRP A 526 -26.88 21.60 4.28
C TRP A 526 -27.46 20.28 4.75
N LYS A 527 -28.10 19.59 3.80
CA LYS A 527 -28.54 18.22 3.96
C LYS A 527 -27.43 17.27 3.50
N TYR A 528 -26.79 16.63 4.47
CA TYR A 528 -25.69 15.70 4.22
C TYR A 528 -26.20 14.33 3.81
N SER A 529 -25.81 13.90 2.61
CA SER A 529 -26.05 12.53 2.14
C SER A 529 -24.86 11.61 2.42
N SER A 530 -23.66 12.18 2.49
CA SER A 530 -22.41 11.45 2.71
C SER A 530 -21.91 11.68 4.14
N HIS A 531 -21.48 10.60 4.80
CA HIS A 531 -21.07 10.56 6.20
C HIS A 531 -19.75 9.81 6.37
N VAL A 532 -18.83 10.39 7.13
CA VAL A 532 -17.54 9.79 7.45
C VAL A 532 -17.35 9.75 8.97
N LEU A 533 -17.02 8.59 9.51
CA LEU A 533 -16.66 8.39 10.92
C LEU A 533 -15.23 7.88 11.03
N LEU A 534 -14.37 8.61 11.72
CA LEU A 534 -13.06 8.16 12.14
C LEU A 534 -13.06 7.98 13.66
N GLU A 535 -12.66 6.81 14.13
CA GLU A 535 -12.74 6.45 15.53
C GLU A 535 -11.47 5.71 15.99
N ASP A 536 -10.93 6.08 17.15
CA ASP A 536 -9.76 5.43 17.77
C ASP A 536 -8.55 5.33 16.81
N THR A 537 -8.37 6.34 15.94
CA THR A 537 -7.38 6.32 14.85
C THR A 537 -6.24 7.30 15.10
N THR A 538 -5.00 6.90 14.78
CA THR A 538 -3.80 7.71 14.97
C THR A 538 -3.15 8.11 13.65
N PHE A 539 -2.85 9.39 13.51
CA PHE A 539 -2.12 10.00 12.39
C PHE A 539 -0.80 10.56 12.90
N GLN A 540 0.31 10.00 12.47
CA GLN A 540 1.63 10.35 12.97
C GLN A 540 2.65 10.58 11.85
N ASN A 541 3.37 11.71 11.90
CA ASN A 541 4.46 12.03 10.97
C ASN A 541 4.05 12.01 9.49
N ASN A 542 2.80 12.29 9.15
CA ASN A 542 2.34 12.31 7.76
C ASN A 542 2.67 13.66 7.07
N LEU A 543 2.93 13.63 5.76
CA LEU A 543 3.40 14.76 4.95
C LEU A 543 2.50 14.96 3.72
N GLY A 544 1.91 16.14 3.53
CA GLY A 544 1.12 16.42 2.32
C GLY A 544 1.25 17.87 1.86
N HIS A 545 1.00 18.17 0.59
CA HIS A 545 1.07 19.56 0.13
C HIS A 545 -0.05 20.40 0.73
N MET A 546 -1.31 19.96 0.59
CA MET A 546 -2.51 20.68 1.04
C MET A 546 -2.95 20.30 2.45
N ALA A 547 -2.69 19.08 2.93
CA ALA A 547 -3.01 18.69 4.30
C ALA A 547 -1.96 17.73 4.86
N GLY A 548 -1.52 17.97 6.10
CA GLY A 548 -0.53 17.09 6.72
C GLY A 548 -1.06 15.68 6.95
N ALA A 549 -2.34 15.53 7.31
CA ALA A 549 -2.98 14.24 7.51
C ALA A 549 -4.25 14.09 6.66
N VAL A 550 -5.25 14.93 6.89
CA VAL A 550 -6.60 14.72 6.33
C VAL A 550 -7.08 15.95 5.55
N GLN A 551 -7.52 15.74 4.31
CA GLN A 551 -8.18 16.74 3.49
C GLN A 551 -9.66 16.36 3.30
N ILE A 552 -10.56 17.33 3.49
CA ILE A 552 -12.01 17.14 3.41
C ILE A 552 -12.60 18.17 2.46
N ILE A 553 -13.40 17.73 1.50
CA ILE A 553 -14.21 18.58 0.62
C ILE A 553 -15.62 17.99 0.57
N ASN A 554 -16.60 18.76 1.09
CA ASN A 554 -18.00 18.37 1.34
C ASN A 554 -18.16 17.20 2.33
N SER A 555 -19.41 16.79 2.59
CA SER A 555 -19.83 15.71 3.51
C SER A 555 -19.77 16.05 5.00
N TYR A 556 -20.46 15.26 5.82
CA TYR A 556 -20.36 15.28 7.27
C TYR A 556 -19.29 14.30 7.76
N VAL A 557 -18.20 14.84 8.34
CA VAL A 557 -17.07 14.09 8.90
C VAL A 557 -17.02 14.22 10.42
N LYS A 558 -16.91 13.09 11.12
CA LYS A 558 -16.79 13.02 12.58
C LYS A 558 -15.54 12.26 13.00
N PHE A 559 -14.75 12.86 13.89
CA PHE A 559 -13.59 12.25 14.53
C PHE A 559 -13.89 11.97 16.00
N ARG A 560 -13.60 10.76 16.48
CA ARG A 560 -13.80 10.33 17.87
C ARG A 560 -12.53 9.68 18.41
N ARG A 561 -11.98 10.20 19.51
CA ARG A 561 -10.79 9.62 20.17
C ARG A 561 -9.58 9.46 19.22
N CYS A 562 -9.46 10.35 18.24
CA CYS A 562 -8.36 10.34 17.28
C CYS A 562 -7.14 11.11 17.79
N LYS A 563 -5.94 10.73 17.34
CA LYS A 563 -4.67 11.38 17.69
C LYS A 563 -3.95 11.89 16.45
N PHE A 564 -3.49 13.13 16.48
CA PHE A 564 -2.77 13.79 15.40
C PHE A 564 -1.43 14.29 15.91
N ILE A 565 -0.34 13.63 15.52
CA ILE A 565 0.99 13.84 16.08
C ILE A 565 1.95 14.19 14.95
N ASN A 566 2.51 15.41 14.97
CA ASN A 566 3.57 15.80 14.04
C ASN A 566 3.22 15.59 12.54
N ASN A 567 1.99 15.90 12.11
CA ASN A 567 1.67 15.91 10.69
C ASN A 567 1.99 17.28 10.10
N PHE A 568 2.52 17.33 8.87
CA PHE A 568 3.07 18.56 8.27
C PHE A 568 2.53 18.82 6.88
N ALA A 569 2.13 20.08 6.64
CA ALA A 569 1.69 20.56 5.34
C ALA A 569 2.77 21.46 4.71
N ALA A 570 2.92 21.41 3.39
CA ALA A 570 3.77 22.36 2.66
C ALA A 570 3.07 23.73 2.52
N SER A 571 1.79 23.71 2.13
CA SER A 571 0.91 24.88 2.06
C SER A 571 0.54 25.41 3.44
N ASP A 572 0.05 26.65 3.51
CA ASP A 572 -0.33 27.31 4.76
C ASP A 572 -1.72 26.87 5.27
N THR A 573 -1.99 25.56 5.29
CA THR A 573 -3.26 24.96 5.74
C THR A 573 -3.09 24.39 7.14
N GLY A 574 -2.85 23.09 7.32
CA GLY A 574 -2.67 22.46 8.63
C GLY A 574 -2.61 20.94 8.61
N GLN A 575 -2.73 20.32 9.79
CA GLN A 575 -2.83 18.85 9.89
C GLN A 575 -4.15 18.34 9.30
N ILE A 576 -5.24 19.05 9.57
CA ILE A 576 -6.53 18.87 8.90
C ILE A 576 -6.83 20.12 8.08
N TYR A 577 -7.17 19.92 6.82
CA TYR A 577 -7.66 20.96 5.93
C TYR A 577 -9.08 20.63 5.48
N VAL A 578 -10.00 21.54 5.77
CA VAL A 578 -11.39 21.50 5.29
C VAL A 578 -11.50 22.53 4.17
N GLY A 579 -11.51 22.05 2.93
CA GLY A 579 -11.52 22.90 1.74
C GLY A 579 -12.85 23.59 1.51
N HIS A 580 -12.85 24.51 0.54
CA HIS A 580 -14.04 25.23 0.13
C HIS A 580 -15.19 24.26 -0.24
N GLY A 581 -16.39 24.53 0.28
CA GLY A 581 -17.55 23.66 0.11
C GLY A 581 -18.45 23.63 1.35
N SER A 582 -19.21 22.54 1.49
CA SER A 582 -20.30 22.39 2.47
C SER A 582 -19.97 21.53 3.69
N ALA A 583 -18.71 21.07 3.81
CA ALA A 583 -18.28 20.09 4.79
C ALA A 583 -18.62 20.45 6.24
N LYS A 584 -19.32 19.55 6.93
CA LYS A 584 -19.51 19.60 8.38
C LYS A 584 -18.43 18.78 9.07
N VAL A 585 -17.75 19.34 10.07
CA VAL A 585 -16.70 18.62 10.82
C VAL A 585 -16.94 18.64 12.32
N GLU A 586 -16.94 17.47 12.95
CA GLU A 586 -17.03 17.33 14.41
C GLU A 586 -15.77 16.62 14.95
N LEU A 587 -15.03 17.28 15.83
CA LEU A 587 -13.92 16.71 16.59
C LEU A 587 -14.39 16.41 18.01
N ASN A 588 -14.37 15.15 18.42
CA ASN A 588 -14.78 14.75 19.77
C ASN A 588 -13.70 13.92 20.46
N SER A 589 -13.25 14.38 21.63
CA SER A 589 -12.26 13.68 22.46
C SER A 589 -10.94 13.42 21.72
N CYS A 590 -10.54 14.33 20.83
CA CYS A 590 -9.33 14.18 20.00
C CYS A 590 -8.11 14.83 20.66
N VAL A 591 -6.91 14.44 20.22
CA VAL A 591 -5.64 15.01 20.71
C VAL A 591 -4.77 15.42 19.53
N PHE A 592 -4.38 16.68 19.50
CA PHE A 592 -3.40 17.22 18.57
C PHE A 592 -2.11 17.54 19.32
N LYS A 593 -0.99 16.99 18.86
CA LYS A 593 0.32 17.21 19.46
C LYS A 593 1.34 17.59 18.39
N ARG A 594 2.18 18.57 18.72
CA ARG A 594 3.31 18.98 17.89
C ARG A 594 4.57 19.14 18.72
N THR A 595 5.61 18.42 18.32
CA THR A 595 6.93 18.37 18.96
C THR A 595 8.09 18.52 17.97
N LYS A 596 7.83 18.75 16.68
CA LYS A 596 8.85 19.03 15.65
C LYS A 596 8.48 20.28 14.84
N LEU A 597 9.49 20.98 14.33
CA LEU A 597 9.32 22.15 13.45
C LEU A 597 8.94 21.78 12.00
N GLY A 598 9.09 20.52 11.63
CA GLY A 598 8.86 20.07 10.26
C GLY A 598 9.87 19.03 9.86
N GLU A 599 9.82 18.70 8.59
CA GLU A 599 10.61 17.65 7.98
C GLU A 599 10.89 18.03 6.52
N GLU A 600 12.01 17.60 5.98
CA GLU A 600 12.29 17.72 4.55
C GLU A 600 12.21 16.33 3.94
N PHE A 601 11.46 16.21 2.86
CA PHE A 601 11.29 14.95 2.16
C PHE A 601 11.34 15.20 0.65
N GLN A 602 12.28 14.53 -0.03
CA GLN A 602 12.53 14.68 -1.47
C GLN A 602 12.74 16.13 -1.96
N GLY A 603 13.39 16.97 -1.14
CA GLY A 603 13.66 18.39 -1.47
C GLY A 603 12.46 19.31 -1.26
N ILE A 604 11.33 18.79 -0.77
CA ILE A 604 10.16 19.58 -0.38
C ILE A 604 10.22 19.76 1.15
N ALA A 605 10.19 21.02 1.58
CA ALA A 605 10.16 21.37 3.00
C ALA A 605 8.71 21.37 3.52
N PHE A 606 8.40 20.43 4.41
CA PHE A 606 7.14 20.39 5.13
C PHE A 606 7.33 21.03 6.50
N ARG A 607 6.52 22.04 6.82
CA ARG A 607 6.69 22.81 8.05
C ARG A 607 5.49 22.61 8.97
N TYR A 608 5.71 22.90 10.23
CA TYR A 608 4.62 23.00 11.19
C TYR A 608 3.69 24.19 10.85
N ARG A 609 2.44 23.90 10.47
CA ARG A 609 1.42 24.91 10.10
C ARG A 609 0.29 24.98 11.12
N ARG A 610 -1.00 25.04 10.76
CA ARG A 610 -2.10 24.97 11.75
C ARG A 610 -2.35 23.53 12.20
N PHE A 611 -3.09 23.33 13.28
CA PHE A 611 -3.71 22.03 13.54
C PHE A 611 -4.93 21.83 12.64
N LEU A 612 -5.79 22.85 12.55
CA LEU A 612 -7.00 22.86 11.75
C LEU A 612 -7.09 24.15 10.94
N CYS A 613 -7.33 24.02 9.63
CA CYS A 613 -7.72 25.12 8.76
C CYS A 613 -9.05 24.75 8.08
N SER A 614 -10.03 25.65 8.12
CA SER A 614 -11.29 25.48 7.40
C SER A 614 -11.66 26.69 6.58
N GLU A 615 -11.93 26.43 5.31
CA GLU A 615 -12.51 27.34 4.32
C GLU A 615 -13.92 26.90 3.91
N SER A 616 -14.46 25.87 4.56
CA SER A 616 -15.81 25.39 4.28
C SER A 616 -16.86 26.30 4.89
N GLY A 617 -17.97 26.47 4.15
CA GLY A 617 -19.23 27.02 4.63
C GLY A 617 -19.92 26.18 5.70
N GLY A 618 -19.57 24.90 5.84
CA GLY A 618 -20.23 24.01 6.78
C GLY A 618 -19.87 24.27 8.25
N PRO A 619 -20.66 23.69 9.19
CA PRO A 619 -20.42 23.87 10.61
C PRO A 619 -19.25 23.04 11.13
N ILE A 620 -18.50 23.61 12.08
CA ILE A 620 -17.36 22.99 12.76
C ILE A 620 -17.59 22.97 14.27
N LYS A 621 -17.51 21.78 14.88
CA LYS A 621 -17.63 21.60 16.33
C LYS A 621 -16.40 20.93 16.91
N ILE A 622 -15.89 21.47 18.01
CA ILE A 622 -14.76 20.95 18.76
C ILE A 622 -15.22 20.67 20.20
N LEU A 623 -15.21 19.39 20.57
CA LEU A 623 -15.74 18.87 21.83
C LEU A 623 -14.66 18.06 22.55
N ASN A 624 -14.39 18.37 23.82
CA ASN A 624 -13.43 17.65 24.66
C ASN A 624 -12.07 17.38 23.99
N THR A 625 -11.59 18.31 23.16
CA THR A 625 -10.41 18.10 22.31
C THR A 625 -9.25 18.96 22.79
N SER A 626 -8.04 18.39 22.79
CA SER A 626 -6.84 19.06 23.28
C SER A 626 -5.86 19.36 22.14
N PHE A 627 -5.33 20.58 22.12
CA PHE A 627 -4.33 21.04 21.17
C PHE A 627 -3.07 21.46 21.92
N HIS A 628 -1.98 20.72 21.72
CA HIS A 628 -0.72 20.94 22.41
C HIS A 628 0.42 21.22 21.43
N SER A 629 0.97 22.42 21.46
CA SER A 629 2.17 22.80 20.71
C SER A 629 3.34 23.00 21.66
N ASP A 630 4.43 22.27 21.45
CA ASP A 630 5.72 22.60 22.06
C ASP A 630 6.54 23.57 21.20
N MET A 631 6.06 23.89 19.99
CA MET A 631 6.75 24.79 19.06
C MET A 631 6.16 26.20 19.07
N GLY A 632 7.04 27.21 18.98
CA GLY A 632 6.67 28.63 18.93
C GLY A 632 7.59 29.40 17.99
N HIS A 633 7.08 30.50 17.43
CA HIS A 633 7.83 31.39 16.54
C HIS A 633 7.78 32.83 17.06
N ARG A 634 8.90 33.57 16.97
CA ARG A 634 8.97 34.99 17.40
C ARG A 634 8.48 35.96 16.33
N SER A 635 8.86 35.72 15.08
CA SER A 635 8.57 36.66 13.98
C SER A 635 7.17 36.49 13.39
N GLU A 636 6.52 35.34 13.60
CA GLU A 636 5.22 35.03 13.01
C GLU A 636 4.23 34.60 14.09
N ARG A 637 2.97 35.03 13.96
CA ARG A 637 1.87 34.46 14.74
C ARG A 637 1.56 33.10 14.12
N GLY A 638 1.98 32.03 14.77
CA GLY A 638 1.64 30.68 14.33
C GLY A 638 0.16 30.43 14.60
N SER A 639 -0.67 30.52 13.56
CA SER A 639 -2.08 30.14 13.68
C SER A 639 -2.17 28.65 14.04
N VAL A 640 -3.02 28.35 15.01
CA VAL A 640 -3.24 27.01 15.56
C VAL A 640 -4.55 26.46 15.01
N ILE A 641 -5.59 27.30 15.00
CA ILE A 641 -6.89 27.04 14.42
C ILE A 641 -7.29 28.28 13.61
N GLN A 642 -7.72 28.08 12.38
CA GLN A 642 -8.26 29.13 11.53
C GLN A 642 -9.54 28.65 10.86
N ILE A 643 -10.60 29.44 11.03
CA ILE A 643 -11.88 29.30 10.36
C ILE A 643 -12.07 30.59 9.57
N THR A 644 -12.20 30.50 8.24
CA THR A 644 -12.34 31.70 7.39
C THR A 644 -13.76 31.90 6.91
N SER A 645 -14.46 30.82 6.59
CA SER A 645 -15.80 30.90 5.99
C SER A 645 -16.81 29.99 6.66
N GLY A 646 -16.61 29.66 7.93
CA GLY A 646 -17.46 28.72 8.64
C GLY A 646 -18.90 29.19 8.67
N GLY A 647 -19.84 28.26 8.52
CA GLY A 647 -21.24 28.50 8.87
C GLY A 647 -21.26 28.72 10.37
N TYR A 648 -21.28 27.64 11.15
CA TYR A 648 -21.25 27.72 12.61
C TYR A 648 -19.95 27.15 13.19
N PHE A 649 -19.28 27.86 14.09
CA PHE A 649 -18.12 27.34 14.82
C PHE A 649 -18.36 27.29 16.33
N GLU A 650 -18.14 26.12 16.93
CA GLU A 650 -18.30 25.90 18.36
C GLU A 650 -17.09 25.18 18.94
N MET A 651 -16.61 25.67 20.09
CA MET A 651 -15.60 25.01 20.89
C MET A 651 -16.02 24.97 22.36
N ASP A 652 -16.25 23.78 22.89
CA ASP A 652 -16.73 23.61 24.25
C ASP A 652 -15.67 23.99 25.31
N SER A 653 -16.12 24.21 26.54
CA SER A 653 -15.25 24.63 27.66
C SER A 653 -14.30 23.53 28.14
N SER A 654 -14.57 22.27 27.77
CA SER A 654 -13.69 21.13 28.08
C SER A 654 -12.52 21.00 27.10
N SER A 655 -12.64 21.55 25.89
CA SER A 655 -11.55 21.63 24.93
C SER A 655 -10.48 22.65 25.35
N THR A 656 -9.21 22.36 25.05
CA THR A 656 -8.08 23.18 25.50
C THR A 656 -7.06 23.43 24.40
N ILE A 657 -6.44 24.61 24.43
CA ILE A 657 -5.26 24.93 23.61
C ILE A 657 -4.12 25.29 24.55
N GLN A 658 -2.95 24.72 24.30
CA GLN A 658 -1.72 25.01 25.03
C GLN A 658 -0.58 25.30 24.05
N CYS A 659 -0.05 26.53 24.14
CA CYS A 659 1.09 26.97 23.35
C CYS A 659 2.42 26.45 23.93
N ALA A 660 3.51 26.67 23.19
CA ALA A 660 4.87 26.45 23.66
C ALA A 660 5.19 27.34 24.87
N VAL A 661 6.18 26.95 25.67
CA VAL A 661 6.67 27.80 26.76
C VAL A 661 7.20 29.11 26.16
N GLY A 662 6.89 30.23 26.80
CA GLY A 662 7.25 31.54 26.29
C GLY A 662 6.31 32.07 25.21
N SER A 663 5.22 31.37 24.88
CA SER A 663 4.26 31.78 23.85
C SER A 663 2.90 32.14 24.42
N GLN A 664 2.42 33.34 24.08
CA GLN A 664 1.07 33.81 24.39
C GLN A 664 0.08 33.27 23.37
N LEU A 665 -1.14 32.97 23.83
CA LEU A 665 -2.27 32.62 22.97
C LEU A 665 -3.11 33.88 22.72
N TYR A 666 -3.56 34.06 21.48
CA TYR A 666 -4.47 35.12 21.07
C TYR A 666 -5.70 34.52 20.43
N PHE A 667 -6.85 35.13 20.70
CA PHE A 667 -8.12 34.88 20.03
C PHE A 667 -8.54 36.13 19.28
N SER A 668 -8.99 35.96 18.04
CA SER A 668 -9.52 37.05 17.23
C SER A 668 -10.76 36.56 16.49
N ASN A 669 -11.86 37.27 16.66
CA ASN A 669 -13.13 37.03 15.99
C ASN A 669 -13.33 38.18 14.99
N PHE A 670 -13.46 37.82 13.73
CA PHE A 670 -13.70 38.71 12.59
C PHE A 670 -15.00 38.32 11.87
N SER A 671 -15.92 37.66 12.57
CA SER A 671 -17.20 37.27 12.00
C SER A 671 -17.97 38.51 11.54
N HIS A 672 -18.52 38.44 10.34
CA HIS A 672 -19.14 39.57 9.66
C HIS A 672 -20.22 39.09 8.70
N PHE A 673 -21.13 39.99 8.35
CA PHE A 673 -22.14 39.72 7.33
C PHE A 673 -21.59 40.00 5.93
N ILE A 674 -21.93 39.14 4.98
CA ILE A 674 -21.69 39.34 3.55
C ILE A 674 -23.01 39.27 2.77
N TYR A 675 -23.04 39.83 1.58
CA TYR A 675 -24.14 39.67 0.62
C TYR A 675 -23.74 38.63 -0.43
N ASP A 676 -24.50 37.54 -0.52
CA ASP A 676 -24.35 36.54 -1.58
C ASP A 676 -25.35 36.84 -2.70
N GLU A 677 -24.86 36.86 -3.95
CA GLU A 677 -25.69 37.06 -5.14
C GLU A 677 -26.39 35.75 -5.49
N GLY A 678 -27.70 35.67 -5.24
CA GLY A 678 -28.52 34.54 -5.70
C GLY A 678 -28.90 34.63 -7.17
N ASP A 679 -29.20 33.48 -7.80
CA ASP A 679 -29.66 33.36 -9.20
C ASP A 679 -30.88 34.25 -9.54
N ASP A 680 -31.68 34.67 -8.56
CA ASP A 680 -32.95 35.42 -8.75
C ASP A 680 -32.87 36.92 -8.45
N ARG A 681 -31.68 37.56 -8.55
CA ARG A 681 -31.47 39.01 -8.28
C ARG A 681 -31.87 39.50 -6.88
N HIS A 682 -32.11 38.59 -5.93
CA HIS A 682 -32.31 38.90 -4.52
C HIS A 682 -31.00 38.69 -3.76
N PHE A 683 -30.45 39.77 -3.20
CA PHE A 683 -29.24 39.71 -2.37
C PHE A 683 -29.55 39.00 -1.05
N CYS A 684 -28.79 37.94 -0.73
CA CYS A 684 -28.92 37.20 0.52
C CYS A 684 -27.83 37.63 1.51
N ARG A 685 -28.20 38.38 2.54
CA ARG A 685 -27.28 38.75 3.64
C ARG A 685 -27.11 37.55 4.58
N VAL A 686 -25.88 37.06 4.73
CA VAL A 686 -25.55 35.89 5.57
C VAL A 686 -24.41 36.21 6.53
N ASN A 687 -24.42 35.62 7.73
CA ASN A 687 -23.29 35.74 8.64
C ASN A 687 -22.19 34.74 8.26
N LEU A 688 -20.94 35.19 8.23
CA LEU A 688 -19.76 34.34 8.06
C LEU A 688 -18.97 34.29 9.35
N THR A 689 -18.71 33.08 9.84
CA THR A 689 -17.87 32.89 11.01
C THR A 689 -16.40 32.87 10.62
N THR A 690 -15.66 33.90 11.06
CA THR A 690 -14.20 34.01 10.87
C THR A 690 -13.52 34.09 12.23
N GLU A 691 -12.86 33.00 12.66
CA GLU A 691 -12.18 32.94 13.95
C GLU A 691 -10.76 32.40 13.84
N ILE A 692 -9.83 33.03 14.56
CA ILE A 692 -8.41 32.69 14.52
C ILE A 692 -7.86 32.58 15.95
N LEU A 693 -7.27 31.42 16.25
CA LEU A 693 -6.49 31.19 17.46
C LEU A 693 -5.02 31.04 17.09
N SER A 694 -4.16 31.88 17.67
CA SER A 694 -2.74 31.93 17.31
C SER A 694 -1.83 31.94 18.52
N CYS A 695 -0.72 31.21 18.44
CA CYS A 695 0.36 31.29 19.41
C CYS A 695 1.45 32.22 18.89
N ARG A 696 1.95 33.13 19.74
CA ARG A 696 3.11 33.97 19.43
C ARG A 696 4.11 33.90 20.57
N MET A 697 5.37 33.64 20.27
CA MET A 697 6.42 33.68 21.28
C MET A 697 6.70 35.13 21.70
N CYS A 698 7.18 35.33 22.93
CA CYS A 698 7.56 36.65 23.42
C CYS A 698 8.48 37.38 22.42
N SER A 699 8.38 38.71 22.36
CA SER A 699 9.23 39.54 21.50
C SER A 699 10.72 39.40 21.84
N SER A 700 11.59 39.85 20.93
CA SER A 700 13.04 39.86 21.20
C SER A 700 13.35 40.63 22.48
N LYS A 701 14.33 40.16 23.25
CA LYS A 701 14.71 40.66 24.59
C LYS A 701 13.69 40.37 25.70
N MET A 702 12.66 39.56 25.44
CA MET A 702 11.70 39.08 26.45
C MET A 702 11.56 37.55 26.44
N TYR A 703 11.13 37.00 27.57
CA TYR A 703 10.90 35.56 27.76
C TYR A 703 9.71 35.31 28.71
N SER A 704 9.21 34.07 28.77
CA SER A 704 8.29 33.65 29.82
C SER A 704 8.42 32.16 30.11
N LEU A 705 8.31 31.74 31.37
CA LEU A 705 8.23 30.32 31.73
C LEU A 705 6.80 29.76 31.67
N GLN A 706 5.82 30.62 31.38
CA GLN A 706 4.42 30.25 31.26
C GLN A 706 4.10 29.77 29.84
N ARG A 707 2.96 29.10 29.69
CA ARG A 707 2.36 28.74 28.41
C ARG A 707 1.05 29.48 28.23
N GLY A 708 0.82 30.02 27.04
CA GLY A 708 -0.51 30.48 26.63
C GLY A 708 -1.50 29.33 26.68
N PHE A 709 -2.69 29.59 27.22
CA PHE A 709 -3.68 28.56 27.49
C PHE A 709 -5.11 29.08 27.30
N SER A 710 -6.02 28.24 26.79
CA SER A 710 -7.46 28.49 26.76
C SER A 710 -8.27 27.27 27.20
N LYS A 711 -9.48 27.55 27.69
CA LYS A 711 -10.59 26.58 27.82
C LYS A 711 -11.72 27.06 26.91
N GLY A 712 -12.07 26.26 25.91
CA GLY A 712 -12.86 26.72 24.77
C GLY A 712 -12.24 27.96 24.12
N LEU A 713 -13.09 28.92 23.75
CA LEU A 713 -12.67 30.22 23.19
C LEU A 713 -12.15 31.21 24.24
N LYS A 714 -12.23 30.89 25.55
CA LYS A 714 -11.78 31.78 26.63
C LYS A 714 -10.28 31.64 26.87
N VAL A 715 -9.51 32.62 26.39
CA VAL A 715 -8.06 32.72 26.60
C VAL A 715 -7.73 33.19 28.03
N ASN A 716 -6.76 32.54 28.67
CA ASN A 716 -6.27 32.93 29.98
C ASN A 716 -5.45 34.24 29.92
N LYS A 717 -5.83 35.24 30.72
CA LYS A 717 -5.20 36.56 30.78
C LYS A 717 -3.95 36.63 31.68
N GLY A 718 -3.60 35.55 32.38
CA GLY A 718 -2.48 35.51 33.34
C GLY A 718 -1.08 35.40 32.71
N PHE A 719 -0.97 35.24 31.40
CA PHE A 719 0.31 35.13 30.70
C PHE A 719 1.04 36.48 30.64
N ARG A 720 2.32 36.52 31.03
CA ARG A 720 3.16 37.72 30.94
C ARG A 720 4.55 37.40 30.40
N CYS A 721 5.03 38.22 29.48
CA CYS A 721 6.44 38.25 29.08
C CYS A 721 7.24 39.13 30.05
N GLN A 722 8.44 38.69 30.39
CA GLN A 722 9.37 39.37 31.29
C GLN A 722 10.63 39.78 30.53
N ASN A 723 11.32 40.81 31.01
CA ASN A 723 12.59 41.26 30.43
C ASN A 723 13.65 40.17 30.55
N CYS A 724 14.46 39.97 29.50
CA CYS A 724 15.53 38.97 29.52
C CYS A 724 16.53 39.26 30.65
N PRO A 725 16.79 38.30 31.55
CA PRO A 725 17.67 38.51 32.69
C PRO A 725 19.13 38.62 32.25
N PHE A 726 19.94 39.31 33.06
CA PHE A 726 21.39 39.31 32.88
C PHE A 726 21.94 37.88 32.94
N GLY A 727 22.90 37.55 32.07
CA GLY A 727 23.41 36.19 31.92
C GLY A 727 22.64 35.28 30.95
N ALA A 728 21.64 35.80 30.22
CA ALA A 728 20.86 35.04 29.24
C ALA A 728 20.73 35.73 27.86
N HIS A 729 20.32 34.95 26.86
CA HIS A 729 19.96 35.36 25.50
C HIS A 729 18.49 35.04 25.22
N CYS A 730 17.71 36.04 24.80
CA CYS A 730 16.27 35.93 24.48
C CYS A 730 15.94 36.52 23.10
N SER A 731 16.84 36.37 22.13
CA SER A 731 16.72 36.96 20.78
C SER A 731 16.79 35.94 19.64
N GLY A 732 16.92 34.64 19.95
CA GLY A 732 16.95 33.54 18.98
C GLY A 732 15.60 32.79 18.84
N PRO A 733 15.55 31.69 18.07
CA PRO A 733 14.37 30.82 17.93
C PRO A 733 13.86 30.20 19.24
N ASN A 734 14.69 30.16 20.29
CA ASN A 734 14.31 29.65 21.61
C ASN A 734 13.71 30.73 22.51
N ASN A 735 12.90 30.31 23.49
CA ASN A 735 12.33 31.19 24.52
C ASN A 735 13.41 31.90 25.35
N ILE A 736 14.41 31.17 25.83
CA ILE A 736 15.55 31.72 26.59
C ILE A 736 16.69 30.68 26.61
N VAL A 737 17.94 31.15 26.52
CA VAL A 737 19.15 30.31 26.63
C VAL A 737 20.20 31.03 27.48
N ALA A 738 20.99 30.33 28.29
CA ALA A 738 22.11 30.89 29.04
C ALA A 738 23.19 31.50 28.13
N LYS A 739 23.85 32.56 28.58
CA LYS A 739 25.10 33.07 27.99
C LYS A 739 26.27 32.11 28.29
N PRO A 740 27.39 32.19 27.54
CA PRO A 740 28.59 31.46 27.89
C PRO A 740 29.01 31.68 29.35
N ASN A 741 29.39 30.61 30.06
CA ASN A 741 29.76 30.63 31.47
C ASN A 741 28.65 31.13 32.43
N PHE A 742 27.37 31.01 32.06
CA PHE A 742 26.25 31.27 32.98
C PHE A 742 25.39 30.03 33.18
N TRP A 743 24.76 29.95 34.35
CA TRP A 743 23.81 28.91 34.70
C TRP A 743 22.53 29.51 35.27
N GLY A 744 21.39 29.16 34.68
CA GLY A 744 20.07 29.62 35.10
C GLY A 744 19.44 28.74 36.16
N TYR A 745 18.75 29.34 37.12
CA TYR A 745 17.85 28.63 38.05
C TYR A 745 16.55 29.41 38.23
N LYS A 746 15.49 28.68 38.59
CA LYS A 746 14.16 29.26 38.81
C LYS A 746 14.10 29.96 40.15
N ILE A 747 13.51 31.14 40.16
CA ILE A 747 13.15 31.91 41.35
C ILE A 747 11.65 32.24 41.29
N THR A 748 10.97 32.12 42.43
CA THR A 748 9.55 32.49 42.56
C THR A 748 9.48 33.84 43.24
N ASN A 749 8.95 34.86 42.55
CA ASN A 749 8.78 36.18 43.14
C ASN A 749 7.49 36.28 43.96
N VAL A 750 7.37 37.34 44.77
CA VAL A 750 6.21 37.68 45.64
C VAL A 750 4.87 37.71 44.89
N SER A 751 4.89 37.90 43.56
CA SER A 751 3.73 37.87 42.67
C SER A 751 3.34 36.48 42.14
N ASN A 752 3.91 35.39 42.66
CA ASN A 752 3.73 34.00 42.19
C ASN A 752 4.13 33.76 40.71
N ILE A 753 4.89 34.67 40.10
CA ILE A 753 5.41 34.50 38.74
C ILE A 753 6.82 33.89 38.83
N SER A 754 6.99 32.68 38.31
CA SER A 754 8.32 32.07 38.18
C SER A 754 9.17 32.86 37.18
N SER A 755 10.37 33.26 37.60
CA SER A 755 11.37 33.93 36.78
C SER A 755 12.71 33.17 36.84
N LEU A 756 13.66 33.53 35.99
CA LEU A 756 15.00 32.94 35.98
C LEU A 756 16.03 33.96 36.44
N LYS A 757 16.96 33.50 37.27
CA LYS A 757 18.21 34.21 37.60
C LYS A 757 19.38 33.39 37.10
N PHE A 758 20.37 34.06 36.51
CA PHE A 758 21.59 33.43 36.02
C PHE A 758 22.76 33.85 36.90
N VAL A 759 23.61 32.88 37.22
CA VAL A 759 24.84 33.08 37.97
C VAL A 759 26.04 32.64 37.13
N PRO A 760 27.21 33.25 37.33
CA PRO A 760 28.43 32.79 36.68
C PRO A 760 28.73 31.35 37.09
N CYS A 761 29.06 30.56 36.10
CA CYS A 761 29.52 29.19 36.21
C CYS A 761 31.05 29.20 36.19
N PRO A 762 31.73 28.19 36.78
CA PRO A 762 33.17 28.05 36.62
C PRO A 762 33.58 28.13 35.14
N TRP A 763 34.74 28.75 34.89
CA TRP A 763 35.24 28.96 33.53
C TRP A 763 35.25 27.63 32.75
N GLU A 764 34.71 27.65 31.52
CA GLU A 764 34.60 26.49 30.61
C GLU A 764 33.67 25.36 31.07
N TYR A 765 32.95 25.48 32.18
CA TYR A 765 32.05 24.40 32.61
C TYR A 765 30.69 24.49 31.91
N CYS A 766 30.16 25.71 31.80
CA CYS A 766 28.88 25.97 31.16
C CYS A 766 29.09 26.54 29.76
N HIS A 767 28.67 25.78 28.75
CA HIS A 767 28.68 26.21 27.37
C HIS A 767 27.26 26.59 26.96
N PRO A 768 27.01 27.70 26.24
CA PRO A 768 25.67 28.04 25.82
C PRO A 768 25.21 27.08 24.73
N GLN A 769 23.92 26.75 24.69
CA GLN A 769 23.36 26.07 23.54
C GLN A 769 23.46 26.99 22.31
N ARG A 770 23.47 26.42 21.10
CA ARG A 770 23.55 27.22 19.88
C ARG A 770 22.34 28.13 19.79
N LYS A 771 22.57 29.43 19.91
CA LYS A 771 21.52 30.46 20.00
C LYS A 771 20.60 30.51 18.78
N ASP A 772 21.08 29.99 17.65
CA ASP A 772 20.50 29.93 16.31
C ASP A 772 19.73 28.62 16.02
N LEU A 773 19.86 27.60 16.87
CA LEU A 773 19.15 26.33 16.76
C LEU A 773 18.06 26.21 17.81
N TYR A 774 16.94 25.57 17.48
CA TYR A 774 15.87 25.32 18.44
C TYR A 774 16.22 24.14 19.37
N HIS A 775 16.17 24.36 20.69
CA HIS A 775 16.53 23.42 21.74
C HIS A 775 15.37 23.15 22.74
N GLY A 776 14.16 23.57 22.41
CA GLY A 776 13.00 23.39 23.29
C GLY A 776 12.97 24.38 24.45
N ASN A 777 12.66 23.88 25.65
CA ASN A 777 12.50 24.68 26.86
C ASN A 777 13.70 24.61 27.81
N ASP A 778 14.76 23.92 27.40
CA ASP A 778 16.01 23.86 28.15
C ASP A 778 16.82 25.11 27.88
N TYR A 779 17.31 25.74 28.96
CA TYR A 779 18.06 27.00 28.89
C TYR A 779 19.49 26.87 29.42
N ASN A 780 19.88 25.71 29.94
CA ASN A 780 21.22 25.42 30.45
C ASN A 780 21.86 24.29 29.65
N SER A 781 23.18 24.35 29.48
CA SER A 781 23.98 23.28 28.88
C SER A 781 25.40 23.28 29.42
N CYS A 782 26.04 22.12 29.33
CA CYS A 782 27.39 21.87 29.82
C CYS A 782 28.40 21.74 28.68
N HIS A 783 29.64 22.11 28.96
CA HIS A 783 30.76 21.93 28.04
C HIS A 783 31.30 20.50 28.12
N GLY A 784 31.64 19.93 26.95
CA GLY A 784 32.22 18.59 26.85
C GLY A 784 31.35 17.51 27.52
N PHE A 785 31.99 16.68 28.34
CA PHE A 785 31.34 15.58 29.06
C PHE A 785 30.98 15.95 30.50
N ARG A 786 30.62 17.21 30.76
CA ARG A 786 30.14 17.66 32.08
C ARG A 786 28.62 17.51 32.22
N SER A 787 28.14 17.40 33.45
CA SER A 787 26.73 17.30 33.81
C SER A 787 26.45 17.90 35.20
N GLY A 788 25.18 17.91 35.62
CA GLY A 788 24.79 18.39 36.95
C GLY A 788 24.60 19.90 37.04
N ILE A 789 24.24 20.38 38.25
CA ILE A 789 24.06 21.82 38.51
C ILE A 789 25.41 22.52 38.33
N LEU A 790 25.42 23.64 37.61
CA LEU A 790 26.63 24.39 37.25
C LEU A 790 27.66 23.55 36.47
N CYS A 791 27.26 22.41 35.89
CA CYS A 791 28.15 21.48 35.20
C CYS A 791 29.33 21.00 36.07
N GLY A 792 29.14 21.00 37.39
CA GLY A 792 30.19 20.77 38.38
C GLY A 792 30.67 19.33 38.49
N ARG A 793 30.08 18.37 37.76
CA ARG A 793 30.51 16.96 37.77
C ARG A 793 30.73 16.44 36.35
N CYS A 794 31.59 15.43 36.21
CA CYS A 794 31.69 14.69 34.96
C CYS A 794 30.47 13.79 34.74
N ALA A 795 30.09 13.63 33.48
CA ALA A 795 29.07 12.69 33.05
C ALA A 795 29.52 11.25 33.34
N THR A 796 28.55 10.34 33.44
CA THR A 796 28.80 8.93 33.74
C THR A 796 29.85 8.33 32.78
N GLY A 797 30.87 7.66 33.33
CA GLY A 797 31.99 7.08 32.56
C GLY A 797 33.18 8.03 32.32
N TYR A 798 33.11 9.26 32.85
CA TYR A 798 34.17 10.25 32.81
C TYR A 798 34.57 10.67 34.23
N SER A 799 35.85 11.02 34.40
CA SER A 799 36.45 11.47 35.66
C SER A 799 37.08 12.85 35.49
N GLU A 800 37.14 13.58 36.59
CA GLU A 800 37.82 14.88 36.65
C GLU A 800 39.33 14.69 36.44
N THR A 801 39.96 15.71 35.88
CA THR A 801 41.40 15.76 35.65
C THR A 801 42.03 16.83 36.54
N LEU A 802 43.25 16.59 37.01
CA LEU A 802 43.96 17.52 37.87
C LEU A 802 44.29 18.80 37.08
N PHE A 803 43.91 19.97 37.59
CA PHE A 803 44.14 21.28 36.99
C PHE A 803 43.48 21.56 35.62
N SER A 804 42.46 20.81 35.21
CA SER A 804 41.73 21.06 33.96
C SER A 804 40.22 21.06 34.13
N SER A 805 39.54 21.86 33.31
CA SER A 805 38.09 21.90 33.17
C SER A 805 37.56 20.70 32.38
N GLU A 806 38.39 19.88 31.75
CA GLU A 806 37.95 18.77 30.91
C GLU A 806 37.68 17.47 31.69
N CYS A 807 36.60 16.80 31.31
CA CYS A 807 36.29 15.44 31.76
C CYS A 807 36.89 14.42 30.79
N ARG A 808 37.74 13.53 31.29
CA ARG A 808 38.33 12.42 30.51
C ARG A 808 37.68 11.09 30.85
N GLN A 809 37.69 10.16 29.90
CA GLN A 809 37.15 8.81 30.12
C GLN A 809 37.88 8.16 31.30
N SER A 810 37.13 7.61 32.26
CA SER A 810 37.69 7.14 33.54
C SER A 810 38.80 6.10 33.38
N HIS A 811 38.78 5.30 32.30
CA HIS A 811 39.83 4.32 32.03
C HIS A 811 41.18 4.96 31.63
N LYS A 812 41.18 6.17 31.08
CA LYS A 812 42.39 6.93 30.73
C LYS A 812 43.00 7.66 31.94
N CYS A 813 42.26 7.77 33.04
CA CYS A 813 42.70 8.43 34.27
C CYS A 813 43.35 7.46 35.28
N ARG A 814 43.54 6.18 34.93
CA ARG A 814 44.27 5.21 35.75
C ARG A 814 45.77 5.44 35.63
N TRP A 815 46.28 6.40 36.41
CA TRP A 815 47.70 6.74 36.43
C TRP A 815 48.42 5.99 37.56
N ASN A 816 48.81 4.73 37.30
CA ASN A 816 49.58 3.92 38.24
C ASN A 816 50.91 4.57 38.65
N TYR A 817 51.45 5.46 37.81
CA TYR A 817 52.72 6.17 38.05
C TYR A 817 52.63 7.23 39.16
N LEU A 818 51.45 7.81 39.40
CA LEU A 818 51.27 8.86 40.42
C LEU A 818 51.34 8.28 41.84
N TRP A 819 50.84 7.05 42.04
CA TRP A 819 51.01 6.32 43.30
C TRP A 819 52.46 5.89 43.54
N ILE A 820 53.19 5.54 42.49
CA ILE A 820 54.63 5.23 42.56
C ILE A 820 55.41 6.50 42.97
N LEU A 821 55.13 7.64 42.35
CA LEU A 821 55.75 8.93 42.69
C LEU A 821 55.40 9.40 44.11
N MET A 822 54.14 9.26 44.54
CA MET A 822 53.74 9.61 45.90
C MET A 822 54.36 8.69 46.95
N GLY A 823 54.51 7.39 46.64
CA GLY A 823 55.25 6.44 47.48
C GLY A 823 56.74 6.77 47.58
N LEU A 824 57.39 7.15 46.48
CA LEU A 824 58.78 7.60 46.49
C LEU A 824 58.95 8.90 47.29
N TYR A 825 58.01 9.83 47.15
CA TYR A 825 58.02 11.09 47.90
C TYR A 825 57.80 10.87 49.40
N THR A 826 56.88 10.01 49.81
CA THR A 826 56.69 9.69 51.23
C THR A 826 57.89 8.96 51.82
N VAL A 827 58.56 8.07 51.09
CA VAL A 827 59.82 7.43 51.53
C VAL A 827 60.93 8.48 51.69
N LEU A 828 61.05 9.43 50.75
CA LEU A 828 62.00 10.54 50.83
C LEU A 828 61.73 11.45 52.04
N VAL A 829 60.47 11.83 52.27
CA VAL A 829 60.08 12.67 53.41
C VAL A 829 60.25 11.92 54.74
N TYR A 830 59.97 10.62 54.78
CA TYR A 830 60.17 9.79 55.98
C TYR A 830 61.66 9.58 56.30
N HIS A 831 62.52 9.45 55.29
CA HIS A 831 63.97 9.42 55.49
C HIS A 831 64.53 10.77 55.99
N LEU A 832 64.02 11.89 55.47
CA LEU A 832 64.45 13.22 55.91
C LEU A 832 63.99 13.58 57.34
N SER A 833 62.93 12.93 57.86
CA SER A 833 62.39 13.23 59.21
C SER A 833 62.93 12.31 60.32
N ILE A 834 63.83 11.37 60.02
CA ILE A 834 64.52 10.52 61.02
C ILE A 834 65.89 11.11 61.44
N GLU A 835 66.45 12.08 60.71
CA GLU A 835 67.74 12.71 61.05
C GLU A 835 67.65 13.92 62.01
N GLU A 836 66.47 14.50 62.27
CA GLU A 836 66.35 15.77 63.03
C GLU A 836 65.78 15.64 64.46
N ALA A 837 65.61 14.43 65.01
CA ALA A 837 65.05 14.21 66.35
C ALA A 837 66.10 14.04 67.48
N SER A 838 67.30 14.64 67.37
CA SER A 838 68.32 14.65 68.44
C SER A 838 69.05 15.99 68.62
N ALA A 839 68.31 17.05 68.99
CA ALA A 839 68.76 18.23 69.76
C ALA A 839 67.57 19.21 69.81
N GLY A 840 66.92 19.47 70.95
CA GLY A 840 67.41 20.40 71.98
C GLY A 840 67.27 21.85 71.49
N SER A 841 66.07 22.44 71.50
CA SER A 841 65.45 23.22 72.60
C SER A 841 65.89 24.69 72.72
N VAL A 842 64.89 25.50 73.08
CA VAL A 842 64.86 26.72 73.94
C VAL A 842 64.62 28.11 73.31
N PHE A 843 63.69 28.81 74.00
CA PHE A 843 63.37 30.23 74.15
C PHE A 843 62.52 30.92 73.07
N GLU A 844 61.58 31.82 73.36
CA GLU A 844 60.64 32.11 74.47
C GLU A 844 59.98 33.44 74.07
N THR A 845 58.68 33.62 74.37
CA THR A 845 58.00 34.90 74.77
C THR A 845 58.13 36.16 73.87
N SER A 846 57.16 37.05 73.70
CA SER A 846 55.87 37.38 74.34
C SER A 846 55.29 38.61 73.61
N ASN A 847 53.95 38.78 73.64
CA ASN A 847 53.14 40.02 73.83
C ASN A 847 53.50 41.31 73.03
N SER A 848 52.61 42.20 72.57
CA SER A 848 51.29 42.64 73.01
C SER A 848 50.79 43.76 72.06
N VAL A 849 49.47 43.80 71.81
CA VAL A 849 48.52 44.96 71.86
C VAL A 849 48.80 46.25 71.04
N VAL A 850 47.77 46.74 70.32
CA VAL A 850 47.09 48.07 70.44
C VAL A 850 46.53 48.61 69.09
N GLN A 851 45.26 48.99 69.11
CA GLN A 851 44.52 49.81 68.12
C GLN A 851 44.81 51.31 68.25
N ASN A 852 44.78 52.06 67.13
CA ASN A 852 43.99 53.30 66.91
C ASN A 852 44.39 53.93 65.55
N ARG A 853 43.49 54.23 64.60
CA ARG A 853 42.48 55.31 64.46
C ARG A 853 43.00 56.52 63.65
N SER A 854 42.40 56.68 62.45
CA SER A 854 41.93 57.92 61.76
C SER A 854 42.83 59.16 61.56
N THR A 855 42.96 59.64 60.30
CA THR A 855 42.40 60.92 59.74
C THR A 855 42.91 61.25 58.31
N VAL A 856 42.01 61.36 57.31
CA VAL A 856 41.63 62.52 56.41
C VAL A 856 42.74 63.53 55.93
N PRO A 857 42.70 64.29 54.77
CA PRO A 857 41.99 64.22 53.45
C PRO A 857 42.77 64.67 52.14
N PHE A 858 42.04 64.72 51.00
CA PHE A 858 42.05 65.67 49.84
C PHE A 858 43.28 65.83 48.91
N ARG A 859 43.13 65.64 47.58
CA ARG A 859 42.81 66.70 46.57
C ARG A 859 42.76 66.19 45.12
N ASP A 860 41.92 66.88 44.33
CA ASP A 860 41.53 66.71 42.92
C ASP A 860 42.59 67.06 41.86
N GLY A 861 42.31 66.64 40.62
CA GLY A 861 42.31 67.59 39.49
C GLY A 861 42.83 67.07 38.15
N GLY A 862 41.99 67.12 37.10
CA GLY A 862 42.47 67.09 35.71
C GLY A 862 41.45 66.62 34.66
N THR A 863 40.57 67.52 34.22
CA THR A 863 39.71 67.37 33.03
C THR A 863 40.25 68.23 31.89
N PHE A 864 40.22 67.75 30.65
CA PHE A 864 40.22 68.60 29.44
C PHE A 864 39.27 68.01 28.37
N ILE A 865 38.65 68.90 27.61
CA ILE A 865 37.44 68.73 26.77
C ILE A 865 37.79 68.79 25.27
N SER A 866 36.94 68.12 24.48
CA SER A 866 36.49 68.44 23.09
C SER A 866 37.26 67.80 21.91
N ALA A 867 36.67 67.44 20.77
CA ALA A 867 35.39 67.82 20.15
C ALA A 867 34.85 66.75 19.14
N GLN A 868 33.66 67.06 18.63
CA GLN A 868 32.73 66.41 17.70
C GLN A 868 33.28 65.82 16.37
N SER A 869 32.68 64.71 15.91
CA SER A 869 31.70 64.66 14.80
C SER A 869 31.04 63.28 14.71
#